data_AF-A0A918FR51-F1
#
_entry.id   AF-A0A918FR51-F1
#
_cell.length_a   1.000
_cell.length_b   1.000
_cell.length_c   1.000
_cell.angle_alpha   90.00
_cell.angle_beta   90.00
_cell.angle_gamma   90.00
#
_symmetry.space_group_name_H-M   'P 1'
#
loop_
_entity.id
_entity.type
_entity.pdbx_description
1 polymer ?
#
loop_
_entity_poly.entity_id
_entity_poly.type
_entity_poly.pdbx_seq_one_letter_code
_entity_poly.pdbx_strand_id
1 'polypeptide(L)'
;MTVRELVLKVHSRCDLACDHCYVYRHADQSWRRMPPLISEKTLRQVARRLAEYAGEQRLASVAVVLHGGEPLLAGPARLRSICAELTRALTPQTELDLHIHTNGVRLNRAHLDVFREFGVKVGLSLDGDRAANDRHRLDHRGRSSHGRVRRGLELLRLPEYRHLFQGLLCTVDVANDPVLVHDALTALEPPRIDYLLPHATWETPPPPGRPGTPTPYADWLLRIFDRWDEQGRPVPVRTFDSILSTLRGGPALTEALGLAPGGIAVVETDGTITRSDALKIAYEGAAATGYDVFRHGFQEFAEFAEQAEHAGPPARRSGVSETCRRCPVVADCGGGLHAHRYSTARGFDNPSVYCTDLRALIEGVAERITERTLAPAVTGPGELAQARLRLDRALLARVNTELADSADWDDVWRLLVRLDSDETTAPHLDAVLSHPYLRPLLTRSPDGTADLPRFMAAATAAALRAGVTATLRWEQPTPLVHLPTLGTARLSRPGRVQFGVAAGDFRVRGRGPAPGGPGGSAVVLSGWRPLAALPLGQGPPLLIDDADPYRDCFSAAVTPLLDPGALDAFKGRLTTAYGLLDAREPGWREGVNAPVTTTITPLAPGAGLRLGSCGSGALGVATDFEPEEFVRELPRLGRRARLAALREVLDLHLPGSPAGRLLDLASEYVGRAAGPSPRARSARALADRVLTELSALPPRELTENGTYLVDQLRSERATLHD
;
A
#
# COMPACT_ATOMS: atom_id res chain seq x y z
N MET A 1 4.29 -18.83 -9.99
CA MET A 1 3.27 -17.85 -10.43
C MET A 1 1.89 -18.44 -10.20
N THR A 2 0.89 -17.65 -9.78
CA THR A 2 -0.50 -18.11 -9.62
C THR A 2 -1.39 -17.40 -10.63
N VAL A 3 -2.14 -18.13 -11.45
CA VAL A 3 -3.12 -17.55 -12.37
C VAL A 3 -4.36 -17.15 -11.58
N ARG A 4 -4.65 -15.86 -11.52
CA ARG A 4 -5.81 -15.32 -10.79
C ARG A 4 -6.81 -14.63 -11.72
N GLU A 5 -6.37 -14.29 -12.93
CA GLU A 5 -7.19 -13.65 -13.95
C GLU A 5 -7.11 -14.42 -15.27
N LEU A 6 -8.27 -14.70 -15.84
CA LEU A 6 -8.41 -15.29 -17.17
C LEU A 6 -9.08 -14.28 -18.10
N VAL A 7 -8.38 -13.88 -19.17
CA VAL A 7 -8.97 -13.15 -20.28
C VAL A 7 -9.50 -14.16 -21.29
N LEU A 8 -10.83 -14.34 -21.34
CA LEU A 8 -11.48 -15.30 -22.22
C LEU A 8 -11.99 -14.61 -23.49
N LYS A 9 -11.41 -14.95 -24.64
CA LYS A 9 -11.87 -14.47 -25.94
C LYS A 9 -13.15 -15.19 -26.32
N VAL A 10 -14.29 -14.53 -26.12
CA VAL A 10 -15.60 -15.07 -26.50
C VAL A 10 -15.87 -14.87 -27.99
N HIS A 11 -15.33 -13.79 -28.57
CA HIS A 11 -15.49 -13.46 -29.99
C HIS A 11 -14.17 -12.93 -30.56
N SER A 12 -13.81 -13.26 -31.79
CA SER A 12 -12.52 -12.85 -32.40
C SER A 12 -12.64 -11.72 -33.43
N ARG A 13 -13.86 -11.34 -33.81
CA ARG A 13 -14.14 -10.22 -34.74
C ARG A 13 -14.70 -9.01 -33.98
N CYS A 14 -14.58 -7.83 -34.58
CA CYS A 14 -15.07 -6.56 -34.02
C CYS A 14 -15.90 -5.81 -35.07
N ASP A 15 -16.92 -5.08 -34.63
CA ASP A 15 -17.75 -4.22 -35.49
C ASP A 15 -17.21 -2.78 -35.62
N LEU A 16 -16.13 -2.46 -34.90
CA LEU A 16 -15.32 -1.27 -35.10
C LEU A 16 -14.01 -1.59 -35.85
N ALA A 17 -13.42 -0.55 -36.43
CA ALA A 17 -12.24 -0.61 -37.27
C ALA A 17 -11.09 0.26 -36.72
N CYS A 18 -10.96 0.33 -35.39
CA CYS A 18 -10.02 1.27 -34.75
C CYS A 18 -8.60 1.11 -35.31
N ASP A 19 -7.96 2.23 -35.65
CA ASP A 19 -6.63 2.29 -36.27
C ASP A 19 -5.49 2.00 -35.29
N HIS A 20 -5.69 2.28 -34.00
CA HIS A 20 -4.77 1.96 -32.90
C HIS A 20 -5.01 0.57 -32.26
N CYS A 21 -5.87 -0.28 -32.83
CA CYS A 21 -6.21 -1.55 -32.21
C CYS A 21 -5.05 -2.57 -32.30
N TYR A 22 -4.49 -2.94 -31.14
CA TYR A 22 -3.36 -3.87 -31.06
C TYR A 22 -3.64 -5.27 -31.66
N VAL A 23 -4.90 -5.72 -31.65
CA VAL A 23 -5.29 -7.03 -32.21
C VAL A 23 -5.33 -7.01 -33.74
N TYR A 24 -5.78 -5.90 -34.34
CA TYR A 24 -6.11 -5.87 -35.77
C TYR A 24 -5.09 -5.10 -36.63
N ARG A 25 -4.25 -4.27 -36.01
CA ARG A 25 -3.41 -3.29 -36.72
C ARG A 25 -1.90 -3.49 -36.52
N HIS A 26 -1.49 -4.41 -35.64
CA HIS A 26 -0.07 -4.67 -35.35
C HIS A 26 0.44 -5.98 -35.96
N ALA A 27 1.67 -6.35 -35.60
CA ALA A 27 2.44 -7.41 -36.25
C ALA A 27 1.74 -8.77 -36.26
N ASP A 28 1.11 -9.18 -35.15
CA ASP A 28 0.38 -10.44 -35.09
C ASP A 28 -1.00 -10.33 -35.77
N GLN A 29 -1.26 -11.25 -36.70
CA GLN A 29 -2.51 -11.37 -37.46
C GLN A 29 -3.21 -12.72 -37.23
N SER A 30 -2.87 -13.41 -36.14
CA SER A 30 -3.42 -14.73 -35.79
C SER A 30 -4.94 -14.74 -35.64
N TRP A 31 -5.53 -13.60 -35.25
CA TRP A 31 -6.98 -13.40 -35.15
C TRP A 31 -7.73 -13.82 -36.42
N ARG A 32 -7.11 -13.69 -37.61
CA ARG A 32 -7.73 -14.07 -38.89
C ARG A 32 -8.06 -15.56 -38.96
N ARG A 33 -7.23 -16.39 -38.31
CA ARG A 33 -7.35 -17.85 -38.26
C ARG A 33 -8.28 -18.31 -37.13
N MET A 34 -8.55 -17.45 -36.14
CA MET A 34 -9.40 -17.77 -35.01
C MET A 34 -10.87 -17.92 -35.41
N PRO A 35 -11.60 -18.92 -34.88
CA PRO A 35 -13.05 -19.00 -35.00
C PRO A 35 -13.72 -17.69 -34.57
N PRO A 36 -14.78 -17.23 -35.26
CA PRO A 36 -15.45 -15.99 -34.87
C PRO A 36 -15.99 -16.00 -33.44
N LEU A 37 -16.50 -17.15 -32.98
CA LEU A 37 -17.17 -17.34 -31.70
C LEU A 37 -16.62 -18.58 -31.00
N ILE A 38 -16.41 -18.49 -29.68
CA ILE A 38 -16.01 -19.66 -28.86
C ILE A 38 -17.06 -20.75 -28.91
N SER A 39 -16.64 -21.99 -29.21
CA SER A 39 -17.55 -23.13 -29.28
C SER A 39 -18.03 -23.59 -27.90
N GLU A 40 -19.21 -24.20 -27.82
CA GLU A 40 -19.71 -24.87 -26.60
C GLU A 40 -18.71 -25.89 -26.04
N LYS A 41 -18.07 -26.66 -26.92
CA LYS A 41 -17.06 -27.66 -26.53
C LYS A 41 -15.85 -26.99 -25.88
N THR A 42 -15.35 -25.91 -26.48
CA THR A 42 -14.21 -25.14 -25.97
C THR A 42 -14.54 -24.50 -24.63
N LEU A 43 -15.69 -23.81 -24.52
CA LEU A 43 -16.13 -23.17 -23.29
C LEU A 43 -16.20 -24.16 -22.12
N ARG A 44 -16.87 -25.30 -22.29
CA ARG A 44 -16.95 -26.34 -21.24
C ARG A 44 -15.57 -26.83 -20.82
N GLN A 45 -14.67 -26.96 -21.78
CA GLN A 45 -13.30 -27.39 -21.51
C GLN A 45 -12.53 -26.33 -20.71
N VAL A 46 -12.63 -25.05 -21.08
CA VAL A 46 -12.04 -23.93 -20.32
C VAL A 46 -12.57 -23.91 -18.89
N ALA A 47 -13.90 -23.93 -18.73
CA ALA A 47 -14.55 -23.86 -17.42
C ALA A 47 -14.13 -25.04 -16.52
N ARG A 48 -14.07 -26.25 -17.08
CA ARG A 48 -13.58 -27.44 -16.37
C ARG A 48 -12.12 -27.28 -15.92
N ARG A 49 -11.21 -26.93 -16.83
CA ARG A 49 -9.78 -26.78 -16.51
C ARG A 49 -9.53 -25.71 -15.46
N LEU A 50 -10.26 -24.61 -15.53
CA LEU A 50 -10.11 -23.50 -14.57
C LEU A 50 -10.66 -23.90 -13.19
N ALA A 51 -11.78 -24.64 -13.13
CA ALA A 51 -12.32 -25.15 -11.89
C ALA A 51 -11.40 -26.19 -11.22
N GLU A 52 -10.83 -27.11 -12.00
CA GLU A 52 -9.80 -28.07 -11.55
C GLU A 52 -8.63 -27.32 -10.90
N TYR A 53 -8.06 -26.36 -11.61
CA TYR A 53 -6.94 -25.55 -11.13
C TYR A 53 -7.29 -24.74 -9.87
N ALA A 54 -8.45 -24.07 -9.84
CA ALA A 54 -8.88 -23.27 -8.70
C ALA A 54 -9.04 -24.12 -7.43
N GLY A 55 -9.60 -25.32 -7.56
CA GLY A 55 -9.73 -26.27 -6.45
C GLY A 55 -8.38 -26.81 -5.97
N GLU A 56 -7.49 -27.19 -6.89
CA GLU A 56 -6.15 -27.69 -6.57
C GLU A 56 -5.29 -26.62 -5.87
N GLN A 57 -5.32 -25.39 -6.36
CA GLN A 57 -4.58 -24.26 -5.79
C GLN A 57 -5.29 -23.58 -4.62
N ARG A 58 -6.50 -24.04 -4.26
CA ARG A 58 -7.36 -23.46 -3.20
C ARG A 58 -7.52 -21.95 -3.32
N LEU A 59 -7.81 -21.49 -4.54
CA LEU A 59 -7.97 -20.06 -4.80
C LEU A 59 -9.22 -19.55 -4.12
N ALA A 60 -9.09 -18.47 -3.35
CA ALA A 60 -10.24 -17.80 -2.73
C ALA A 60 -11.19 -17.23 -3.81
N SER A 61 -10.62 -16.63 -4.85
CA SER A 61 -11.35 -16.09 -5.99
C SER A 61 -10.58 -16.20 -7.31
N VAL A 62 -11.32 -16.19 -8.41
CA VAL A 62 -10.81 -16.11 -9.78
C VAL A 62 -11.61 -15.07 -10.57
N ALA A 63 -10.91 -14.18 -11.27
CA ALA A 63 -11.50 -13.23 -12.19
C ALA A 63 -11.53 -13.79 -13.61
N VAL A 64 -12.69 -13.72 -14.29
CA VAL A 64 -12.80 -14.04 -15.72
C VAL A 64 -13.31 -12.82 -16.47
N VAL A 65 -12.46 -12.29 -17.36
CA VAL A 65 -12.77 -11.16 -18.22
C VAL A 65 -13.23 -11.68 -19.58
N LEU A 66 -14.53 -11.59 -19.85
CA LEU A 66 -15.11 -11.82 -21.17
C LEU A 66 -14.61 -10.72 -22.11
N HIS A 67 -13.83 -11.12 -23.10
CA HIS A 67 -13.15 -10.20 -24.00
C HIS A 67 -13.21 -10.73 -25.44
N GLY A 68 -12.48 -10.05 -26.32
CA GLY A 68 -12.14 -10.48 -27.67
C GLY A 68 -12.93 -9.67 -28.68
N GLY A 69 -12.27 -9.32 -29.81
CA GLY A 69 -12.74 -8.36 -30.80
C GLY A 69 -13.76 -7.37 -30.27
N GLU A 70 -15.05 -7.71 -30.45
CA GLU A 70 -16.14 -7.18 -29.64
C GLU A 70 -16.99 -8.33 -29.05
N PRO A 71 -17.04 -8.53 -27.71
CA PRO A 71 -17.75 -9.66 -27.10
C PRO A 71 -19.27 -9.57 -27.22
N LEU A 72 -19.87 -8.36 -27.32
CA LEU A 72 -21.31 -8.20 -27.49
C LEU A 72 -21.82 -8.70 -28.86
N LEU A 73 -20.93 -9.02 -29.81
CA LEU A 73 -21.32 -9.68 -31.05
C LEU A 73 -21.84 -11.11 -30.84
N ALA A 74 -21.50 -11.76 -29.72
CA ALA A 74 -22.07 -13.04 -29.34
C ALA A 74 -23.60 -12.95 -29.08
N GLY A 75 -24.07 -11.78 -28.67
CA GLY A 75 -25.47 -11.52 -28.32
C GLY A 75 -25.87 -12.03 -26.92
N PRO A 76 -27.01 -11.56 -26.38
CA PRO A 76 -27.38 -11.81 -24.98
C PRO A 76 -27.56 -13.28 -24.63
N ALA A 77 -28.25 -14.05 -25.50
CA ALA A 77 -28.52 -15.47 -25.25
C ALA A 77 -27.22 -16.30 -25.17
N ARG A 78 -26.25 -15.99 -26.03
CA ARG A 78 -24.94 -16.66 -26.03
C ARG A 78 -24.13 -16.29 -24.79
N LEU A 79 -24.11 -15.01 -24.42
CA LEU A 79 -23.43 -14.54 -23.22
C LEU A 79 -24.04 -15.15 -21.95
N ARG A 80 -25.37 -15.28 -21.86
CA ARG A 80 -26.04 -16.02 -20.78
C ARG A 80 -25.53 -17.46 -20.69
N SER A 81 -25.45 -18.17 -21.82
CA SER A 81 -24.92 -19.55 -21.85
C SER A 81 -23.46 -19.63 -21.37
N ILE A 82 -22.63 -18.65 -21.76
CA ILE A 82 -21.23 -18.56 -21.32
C ILE A 82 -21.14 -18.34 -19.81
N CYS A 83 -21.85 -17.34 -19.28
CA CYS A 83 -21.85 -17.03 -17.85
C CYS A 83 -22.39 -18.22 -17.04
N ALA A 84 -23.50 -18.82 -17.45
CA ALA A 84 -24.08 -19.97 -16.77
C ALA A 84 -23.12 -21.15 -16.68
N GLU A 85 -22.38 -21.46 -17.76
CA GLU A 85 -21.41 -22.55 -17.76
C GLU A 85 -20.21 -22.26 -16.84
N LEU A 86 -19.69 -21.04 -16.86
CA LEU A 86 -18.61 -20.62 -15.96
C LEU A 86 -19.06 -20.69 -14.51
N THR A 87 -20.19 -20.07 -14.15
CA THR A 87 -20.75 -20.10 -12.80
C THR A 87 -20.97 -21.53 -12.31
N ARG A 88 -21.59 -22.39 -13.13
CA ARG A 88 -21.84 -23.79 -12.80
C ARG A 88 -20.55 -24.57 -12.48
N ALA A 89 -19.48 -24.31 -13.22
CA ALA A 89 -18.21 -25.03 -13.03
C ALA A 89 -17.38 -24.48 -11.87
N LEU A 90 -17.33 -23.15 -11.69
CA LEU A 90 -16.36 -22.48 -10.81
C LEU A 90 -16.89 -22.21 -9.39
N THR A 91 -18.16 -21.82 -9.23
CA THR A 91 -18.72 -21.47 -7.91
C THR A 91 -18.63 -22.57 -6.85
N PRO A 92 -18.66 -23.88 -7.18
CA PRO A 92 -18.41 -24.94 -6.19
C PRO A 92 -16.96 -24.98 -5.68
N GLN A 93 -16.01 -24.37 -6.38
CA GLN A 93 -14.57 -24.45 -6.09
C GLN A 93 -13.99 -23.13 -5.56
N THR A 94 -14.51 -21.99 -6.02
CA THR A 94 -13.93 -20.66 -5.77
C THR A 94 -14.98 -19.55 -5.99
N GLU A 95 -14.74 -18.36 -5.43
CA GLU A 95 -15.53 -17.18 -5.81
C GLU A 95 -15.21 -16.77 -7.26
N LEU A 96 -16.25 -16.46 -8.04
CA LEU A 96 -16.11 -16.10 -9.45
C LEU A 96 -16.46 -14.62 -9.64
N ASP A 97 -15.46 -13.81 -10.03
CA ASP A 97 -15.66 -12.42 -10.42
C ASP A 97 -15.72 -12.33 -11.96
N LEU A 98 -16.87 -11.93 -12.49
CA LEU A 98 -17.11 -11.85 -13.94
C LEU A 98 -17.02 -10.41 -14.41
N HIS A 99 -16.20 -10.18 -15.43
CA HIS A 99 -16.08 -8.89 -16.09
C HIS A 99 -16.33 -9.03 -17.60
N ILE A 100 -16.67 -7.92 -18.24
CA ILE A 100 -16.69 -7.79 -19.70
C ILE A 100 -16.10 -6.46 -20.11
N HIS A 101 -15.16 -6.49 -21.06
CA HIS A 101 -14.65 -5.27 -21.70
C HIS A 101 -15.23 -5.17 -23.11
N THR A 102 -15.95 -4.08 -23.39
CA THR A 102 -16.69 -3.88 -24.64
C THR A 102 -16.52 -2.47 -25.18
N ASN A 103 -16.61 -2.34 -26.51
CA ASN A 103 -16.72 -1.05 -27.18
C ASN A 103 -18.08 -0.35 -26.93
N GLY A 104 -19.07 -1.04 -26.37
CA GLY A 104 -20.36 -0.49 -25.94
C GLY A 104 -21.38 -0.22 -27.05
N VAL A 105 -21.02 -0.35 -28.32
CA VAL A 105 -21.86 0.03 -29.47
C VAL A 105 -23.17 -0.77 -29.54
N ARG A 106 -23.14 -2.02 -29.06
CA ARG A 106 -24.28 -2.95 -29.05
C ARG A 106 -24.95 -3.11 -27.70
N LEU A 107 -24.47 -2.42 -26.68
CA LEU A 107 -24.97 -2.55 -25.32
C LEU A 107 -26.44 -2.12 -25.26
N ASN A 108 -27.29 -2.97 -24.69
CA ASN A 108 -28.73 -2.74 -24.57
C ASN A 108 -29.28 -3.46 -23.33
N ARG A 109 -30.57 -3.25 -23.01
CA ARG A 109 -31.22 -3.85 -21.83
C ARG A 109 -31.11 -5.37 -21.77
N ALA A 110 -31.26 -6.08 -22.89
CA ALA A 110 -31.16 -7.54 -22.90
C ALA A 110 -29.76 -8.04 -22.49
N HIS A 111 -28.70 -7.31 -22.84
CA HIS A 111 -27.36 -7.61 -22.32
C HIS A 111 -27.26 -7.32 -20.82
N LEU A 112 -27.73 -6.15 -20.38
CA LEU A 112 -27.66 -5.74 -18.97
C LEU A 112 -28.48 -6.64 -18.05
N ASP A 113 -29.60 -7.19 -18.52
CA ASP A 113 -30.39 -8.17 -17.78
C ASP A 113 -29.61 -9.46 -17.53
N VAL A 114 -28.85 -9.93 -18.53
CA VAL A 114 -27.93 -11.07 -18.38
C VAL A 114 -26.79 -10.71 -17.42
N PHE A 115 -26.21 -9.52 -17.55
CA PHE A 115 -25.11 -9.11 -16.67
C PHE A 115 -25.57 -8.96 -15.21
N ARG A 116 -26.79 -8.48 -14.98
CA ARG A 116 -27.40 -8.48 -13.65
C ARG A 116 -27.64 -9.88 -13.11
N GLU A 117 -28.10 -10.81 -13.95
CA GLU A 117 -28.36 -12.21 -13.60
C GLU A 117 -27.10 -12.91 -13.04
N PHE A 118 -25.93 -12.63 -13.61
CA PHE A 118 -24.65 -13.27 -13.22
C PHE A 118 -23.65 -12.33 -12.52
N GLY A 119 -24.04 -11.09 -12.20
CA GLY A 119 -23.17 -10.10 -11.57
C GLY A 119 -22.02 -9.56 -12.43
N VAL A 120 -22.10 -9.66 -13.76
CA VAL A 120 -21.01 -9.28 -14.68
C VAL A 120 -20.75 -7.76 -14.64
N LYS A 121 -19.52 -7.36 -14.32
CA LYS A 121 -19.07 -5.96 -14.32
C LYS A 121 -18.64 -5.51 -15.72
N VAL A 122 -19.08 -4.34 -16.14
CA VAL A 122 -18.93 -3.81 -17.51
C VAL A 122 -17.90 -2.69 -17.55
N GLY A 123 -16.77 -2.95 -18.21
CA GLY A 123 -15.80 -1.94 -18.61
C GLY A 123 -16.09 -1.46 -20.04
N LEU A 124 -16.27 -0.15 -20.21
CA LEU A 124 -16.58 0.47 -21.50
C LEU A 124 -15.38 1.20 -22.06
N SER A 125 -15.03 0.95 -23.31
CA SER A 125 -14.00 1.74 -23.97
C SER A 125 -14.56 3.04 -24.55
N LEU A 126 -13.99 4.18 -24.13
CA LEU A 126 -14.37 5.51 -24.57
C LEU A 126 -13.18 6.46 -24.41
N ASP A 127 -12.77 7.13 -25.48
CA ASP A 127 -11.51 7.90 -25.51
C ASP A 127 -11.72 9.42 -25.27
N GLY A 128 -12.82 9.80 -24.63
CA GLY A 128 -13.17 11.19 -24.32
C GLY A 128 -14.49 11.63 -24.97
N ASP A 129 -14.52 12.89 -25.39
CA ASP A 129 -15.66 13.45 -26.12
C ASP A 129 -15.76 12.89 -27.55
N ARG A 130 -16.74 13.39 -28.33
CA ARG A 130 -16.94 12.90 -29.69
C ARG A 130 -15.71 13.15 -30.57
N ALA A 131 -15.08 14.31 -30.43
CA ALA A 131 -13.93 14.66 -31.25
C ALA A 131 -12.77 13.73 -30.97
N ALA A 132 -12.42 13.51 -29.70
CA ALA A 132 -11.37 12.60 -29.29
C ALA A 132 -11.66 11.14 -29.70
N ASN A 133 -12.87 10.65 -29.41
CA ASN A 133 -13.27 9.27 -29.71
C ASN A 133 -13.27 8.97 -31.22
N ASP A 134 -13.82 9.88 -32.04
CA ASP A 134 -13.98 9.65 -33.48
C ASP A 134 -12.66 9.75 -34.26
N ARG A 135 -11.55 10.21 -33.65
CA ARG A 135 -10.20 10.14 -34.27
C ARG A 135 -9.79 8.71 -34.57
N HIS A 136 -10.14 7.78 -33.69
CA HIS A 136 -9.68 6.39 -33.75
C HIS A 136 -10.83 5.37 -33.81
N ARG A 137 -11.94 5.60 -33.10
CA ARG A 137 -12.99 4.58 -32.90
C ARG A 137 -14.11 4.67 -33.94
N LEU A 138 -13.79 4.48 -35.21
CA LEU A 138 -14.79 4.44 -36.30
C LEU A 138 -15.22 3.01 -36.61
N ASP A 139 -16.43 2.84 -37.16
CA ASP A 139 -16.82 1.54 -37.73
C ASP A 139 -16.19 1.30 -39.11
N HIS A 140 -16.36 0.09 -39.64
CA HIS A 140 -15.83 -0.30 -40.96
C HIS A 140 -16.35 0.56 -42.14
N ARG A 141 -17.35 1.43 -41.92
CA ARG A 141 -17.86 2.40 -42.91
C ARG A 141 -17.43 3.84 -42.59
N GLY A 142 -16.49 4.03 -41.66
CA GLY A 142 -16.01 5.35 -41.25
C GLY A 142 -16.99 6.14 -40.38
N ARG A 143 -18.04 5.51 -39.83
CA ARG A 143 -19.05 6.21 -39.03
C ARG A 143 -18.66 6.21 -37.55
N SER A 144 -18.95 7.34 -36.91
CA SER A 144 -18.78 7.54 -35.46
C SER A 144 -19.36 6.39 -34.62
N SER A 145 -18.62 5.97 -33.60
CA SER A 145 -19.10 5.07 -32.55
C SER A 145 -19.67 5.83 -31.35
N HIS A 146 -19.17 7.04 -31.08
CA HIS A 146 -19.41 7.79 -29.84
C HIS A 146 -20.88 7.87 -29.43
N GLY A 147 -21.77 8.28 -30.34
CA GLY A 147 -23.20 8.39 -30.04
C GLY A 147 -23.88 7.06 -29.72
N ARG A 148 -23.33 5.93 -30.20
CA ARG A 148 -23.84 4.57 -29.90
C ARG A 148 -23.34 4.10 -28.54
N VAL A 149 -22.06 4.33 -28.23
CA VAL A 149 -21.46 4.04 -26.92
C VAL A 149 -22.17 4.81 -25.80
N ARG A 150 -22.45 6.11 -26.02
CA ARG A 150 -23.17 6.95 -25.06
C ARG A 150 -24.56 6.42 -24.71
N ARG A 151 -25.32 5.90 -25.68
CA ARG A 151 -26.62 5.28 -25.39
C ARG A 151 -26.49 4.03 -24.53
N GLY A 152 -25.46 3.21 -24.77
CA GLY A 152 -25.16 2.07 -23.90
C GLY A 152 -24.83 2.51 -22.47
N LEU A 153 -24.05 3.58 -22.34
CA LEU A 153 -23.66 4.15 -21.05
C LEU A 153 -24.85 4.77 -20.29
N GLU A 154 -25.76 5.45 -20.99
CA GLU A 154 -27.02 5.96 -20.40
C GLU A 154 -27.85 4.83 -19.78
N LEU A 155 -27.93 3.67 -20.43
CA LEU A 155 -28.57 2.49 -19.85
C LEU A 155 -27.81 1.97 -18.62
N LEU A 156 -26.48 1.89 -18.70
CA LEU A 156 -25.63 1.39 -17.61
C LEU A 156 -25.66 2.31 -16.37
N ARG A 157 -26.01 3.59 -16.55
CA ARG A 157 -26.19 4.56 -15.46
C ARG A 157 -27.57 4.50 -14.79
N LEU A 158 -28.54 3.77 -15.33
CA LEU A 158 -29.84 3.60 -14.68
C LEU A 158 -29.66 2.92 -13.31
N PRO A 159 -30.44 3.27 -12.26
CA PRO A 159 -30.28 2.72 -10.91
C PRO A 159 -30.23 1.19 -10.86
N GLU A 160 -31.05 0.51 -11.67
CA GLU A 160 -31.13 -0.96 -11.77
C GLU A 160 -29.87 -1.63 -12.36
N TYR A 161 -29.01 -0.89 -13.07
CA TYR A 161 -27.79 -1.40 -13.71
C TYR A 161 -26.50 -0.72 -13.23
N ARG A 162 -26.59 0.36 -12.44
CA ARG A 162 -25.44 1.18 -12.03
C ARG A 162 -24.35 0.40 -11.31
N HIS A 163 -24.72 -0.65 -10.56
CA HIS A 163 -23.81 -1.55 -9.84
C HIS A 163 -23.02 -2.49 -10.75
N LEU A 164 -23.40 -2.61 -12.03
CA LEU A 164 -22.68 -3.36 -13.05
C LEU A 164 -21.61 -2.50 -13.73
N PHE A 165 -21.67 -1.17 -13.62
CA PHE A 165 -20.69 -0.30 -14.24
C PHE A 165 -19.34 -0.46 -13.54
N GLN A 166 -18.31 -0.93 -14.24
CA GLN A 166 -16.97 -1.07 -13.70
C GLN A 166 -16.14 0.21 -13.87
N GLY A 167 -16.27 0.86 -15.03
CA GLY A 167 -15.50 2.04 -15.36
C GLY A 167 -15.25 2.22 -16.86
N LEU A 168 -14.46 3.23 -17.18
CA LEU A 168 -14.08 3.58 -18.55
C LEU A 168 -12.63 3.21 -18.83
N LEU A 169 -12.37 2.67 -20.02
CA LEU A 169 -11.02 2.44 -20.56
C LEU A 169 -10.77 3.45 -21.69
N CYS A 170 -9.80 4.33 -21.50
CA CYS A 170 -9.46 5.41 -22.43
C CYS A 170 -8.04 5.20 -22.96
N THR A 171 -7.89 5.02 -24.28
CA THR A 171 -6.55 5.03 -24.89
C THR A 171 -6.04 6.47 -24.94
N VAL A 172 -4.80 6.70 -24.50
CA VAL A 172 -4.17 8.02 -24.53
C VAL A 172 -3.83 8.42 -25.96
N ASP A 173 -4.31 9.59 -26.40
CA ASP A 173 -3.91 10.25 -27.65
C ASP A 173 -3.45 11.69 -27.35
N VAL A 174 -2.15 11.91 -27.50
CA VAL A 174 -1.48 13.20 -27.23
C VAL A 174 -1.87 14.31 -28.19
N ALA A 175 -2.59 14.00 -29.28
CA ALA A 175 -3.18 14.99 -30.16
C ALA A 175 -4.46 15.61 -29.59
N ASN A 176 -5.11 14.95 -28.63
CA ASN A 176 -6.27 15.49 -27.93
C ASN A 176 -5.86 16.39 -26.76
N ASP A 177 -6.72 17.34 -26.40
CA ASP A 177 -6.54 18.11 -25.18
C ASP A 177 -6.81 17.22 -23.95
N PRO A 178 -5.84 17.03 -23.03
CA PRO A 178 -5.98 16.14 -21.89
C PRO A 178 -7.11 16.54 -20.94
N VAL A 179 -7.32 17.84 -20.73
CA VAL A 179 -8.32 18.37 -19.80
C VAL A 179 -9.72 18.18 -20.38
N LEU A 180 -9.91 18.44 -21.68
CA LEU A 180 -11.19 18.18 -22.34
C LEU A 180 -11.56 16.69 -22.33
N VAL A 181 -10.59 15.81 -22.58
CA VAL A 181 -10.80 14.36 -22.48
C VAL A 181 -11.19 13.97 -21.06
N HIS A 182 -10.42 14.41 -20.06
CA HIS A 182 -10.71 14.09 -18.67
C HIS A 182 -12.08 14.59 -18.21
N ASP A 183 -12.40 15.86 -18.45
CA ASP A 183 -13.67 16.47 -18.06
C ASP A 183 -14.86 15.80 -18.76
N ALA A 184 -14.70 15.40 -20.04
CA ALA A 184 -15.73 14.65 -20.75
C ALA A 184 -15.97 13.26 -20.15
N LEU A 185 -14.92 12.58 -19.68
CA LEU A 185 -15.03 11.27 -19.05
C LEU A 185 -15.59 11.36 -17.62
N THR A 186 -15.15 12.32 -16.81
CA THR A 186 -15.63 12.49 -15.43
C THR A 186 -17.07 12.97 -15.37
N ALA A 187 -17.54 13.78 -16.33
CA ALA A 187 -18.94 14.18 -16.46
C ALA A 187 -19.91 12.99 -16.67
N LEU A 188 -19.39 11.81 -17.02
CA LEU A 188 -20.17 10.58 -17.13
C LEU A 188 -20.32 9.83 -15.80
N GLU A 189 -19.73 10.35 -14.72
CA GLU A 189 -19.72 9.79 -13.37
C GLU A 189 -19.32 8.30 -13.33
N PRO A 190 -18.21 7.90 -13.99
CA PRO A 190 -17.78 6.51 -13.96
C PRO A 190 -17.24 6.13 -12.57
N PRO A 191 -17.34 4.86 -12.15
CA PRO A 191 -16.72 4.39 -10.90
C PRO A 191 -15.19 4.41 -10.91
N ARG A 192 -14.60 4.34 -12.10
CA ARG A 192 -13.15 4.31 -12.31
C ARG A 192 -12.84 4.73 -13.75
N ILE A 193 -11.68 5.34 -13.96
CA ILE A 193 -11.09 5.56 -15.29
C ILE A 193 -9.74 4.85 -15.36
N ASP A 194 -9.46 4.20 -16.48
CA ASP A 194 -8.16 3.61 -16.80
C ASP A 194 -7.59 4.27 -18.07
N TYR A 195 -6.45 4.96 -17.93
CA TYR A 195 -5.75 5.61 -19.04
C TYR A 195 -4.65 4.67 -19.55
N LEU A 196 -4.85 4.17 -20.77
CA LEU A 196 -4.02 3.15 -21.40
C LEU A 196 -3.07 3.81 -22.41
N LEU A 197 -1.76 3.65 -22.21
CA LEU A 197 -0.80 4.04 -23.24
C LEU A 197 -1.05 3.23 -24.52
N PRO A 198 -1.01 3.85 -25.72
CA PRO A 198 -1.16 3.12 -26.95
C PRO A 198 -0.05 2.07 -27.06
N HIS A 199 -0.36 0.90 -27.61
CA HIS A 199 0.67 -0.11 -27.77
C HIS A 199 1.66 0.31 -28.85
N ALA A 200 2.95 0.30 -28.51
CA ALA A 200 4.05 0.67 -29.39
C ALA A 200 5.29 -0.19 -29.09
N THR A 201 6.24 -0.23 -30.02
CA THR A 201 7.52 -0.94 -29.90
C THR A 201 8.64 -0.09 -30.50
N TRP A 202 9.90 -0.47 -30.34
CA TRP A 202 11.00 0.28 -30.99
C TRP A 202 10.96 0.17 -32.52
N GLU A 203 10.29 -0.86 -33.06
CA GLU A 203 10.04 -1.01 -34.51
C GLU A 203 8.90 -0.11 -34.99
N THR A 204 7.89 0.11 -34.14
CA THR A 204 6.74 0.96 -34.43
C THR A 204 6.55 1.90 -33.25
N PRO A 205 7.37 2.97 -33.18
CA PRO A 205 7.36 3.88 -32.05
C PRO A 205 6.01 4.59 -31.92
N PRO A 206 5.67 5.07 -30.71
CA PRO A 206 4.43 5.79 -30.51
C PRO A 206 4.39 7.06 -31.38
N PRO A 207 3.19 7.52 -31.77
CA PRO A 207 3.05 8.79 -32.46
C PRO A 207 3.79 9.91 -31.72
N PRO A 208 4.62 10.70 -32.42
CA PRO A 208 5.32 11.82 -31.79
C PRO A 208 4.29 12.85 -31.33
N GLY A 209 4.53 13.44 -30.16
CA GLY A 209 3.76 14.59 -29.69
C GLY A 209 4.14 15.88 -30.41
N ARG A 210 3.87 17.01 -29.76
CA ARG A 210 4.25 18.33 -30.31
C ARG A 210 5.77 18.43 -30.49
N PRO A 211 6.26 19.05 -31.59
CA PRO A 211 7.70 19.25 -31.80
C PRO A 211 8.35 19.95 -30.61
N GLY A 212 9.49 19.42 -30.15
CA GLY A 212 10.23 19.95 -29.00
C GLY A 212 9.79 19.44 -27.63
N THR A 213 8.73 18.63 -27.54
CA THR A 213 8.33 17.98 -26.29
C THR A 213 9.02 16.61 -26.12
N PRO A 214 9.89 16.43 -25.11
CA PRO A 214 10.61 15.17 -24.91
C PRO A 214 9.75 14.05 -24.29
N THR A 215 8.64 14.41 -23.63
CA THR A 215 7.79 13.51 -22.84
C THR A 215 6.30 13.75 -23.09
N PRO A 216 5.83 13.58 -24.34
CA PRO A 216 4.47 14.00 -24.71
C PRO A 216 3.37 13.24 -23.99
N TYR A 217 3.57 11.97 -23.64
CA TYR A 217 2.58 11.17 -22.90
C TYR A 217 2.60 11.50 -21.41
N ALA A 218 3.77 11.74 -20.83
CA ALA A 218 3.88 12.19 -19.44
C ALA A 218 3.24 13.57 -19.26
N ASP A 219 3.57 14.53 -20.13
CA ASP A 219 3.03 15.89 -20.06
C ASP A 219 1.50 15.88 -20.17
N TRP A 220 0.96 15.00 -21.03
CA TRP A 220 -0.48 14.82 -21.18
C TRP A 220 -1.12 14.23 -19.92
N LEU A 221 -0.56 13.13 -19.37
CA LEU A 221 -1.08 12.47 -18.17
C LEU A 221 -0.91 13.32 -16.91
N LEU A 222 0.17 14.10 -16.78
CA LEU A 222 0.39 14.99 -15.65
C LEU A 222 -0.62 16.15 -15.63
N ARG A 223 -1.03 16.68 -16.79
CA ARG A 223 -2.13 17.64 -16.87
C ARG A 223 -3.46 17.04 -16.41
N ILE A 224 -3.70 15.77 -16.72
CA ILE A 224 -4.87 15.06 -16.18
C ILE A 224 -4.74 14.87 -14.68
N PHE A 225 -3.55 14.52 -14.17
CA PHE A 225 -3.32 14.38 -12.73
C PHE A 225 -3.62 15.69 -12.00
N ASP A 226 -3.11 16.82 -12.50
CA ASP A 226 -3.37 18.15 -11.94
C ASP A 226 -4.87 18.45 -11.92
N ARG A 227 -5.54 18.26 -13.06
CA ARG A 227 -6.99 18.49 -13.17
C ARG A 227 -7.80 17.59 -12.23
N TRP A 228 -7.42 16.32 -12.15
CA TRP A 228 -8.06 15.32 -11.29
C TRP A 228 -7.91 15.69 -9.80
N ASP A 229 -6.73 16.19 -9.41
CA ASP A 229 -6.45 16.65 -8.05
C ASP A 229 -7.22 17.93 -7.72
N GLU A 230 -7.23 18.92 -8.63
CA GLU A 230 -8.03 20.15 -8.52
C GLU A 230 -9.53 19.89 -8.33
N GLN A 231 -10.05 18.81 -8.92
CA GLN A 231 -11.44 18.38 -8.77
C GLN A 231 -11.71 17.64 -7.44
N GLY A 232 -10.71 17.48 -6.58
CA GLY A 232 -10.83 16.72 -5.33
C GLY A 232 -10.83 15.20 -5.55
N ARG A 233 -10.28 14.73 -6.68
CA ARG A 233 -10.17 13.31 -7.06
C ARG A 233 -11.53 12.58 -7.06
N PRO A 234 -12.53 13.08 -7.80
CA PRO A 234 -13.92 12.60 -7.69
C PRO A 234 -14.13 11.17 -8.20
N VAL A 235 -13.20 10.65 -8.99
CA VAL A 235 -13.23 9.30 -9.55
C VAL A 235 -11.84 8.67 -9.45
N PRO A 236 -11.68 7.43 -8.96
CA PRO A 236 -10.40 6.71 -8.99
C PRO A 236 -9.83 6.57 -10.42
N VAL A 237 -8.53 6.83 -10.57
CA VAL A 237 -7.81 6.68 -11.85
C VAL A 237 -6.74 5.61 -11.68
N ARG A 238 -6.94 4.44 -12.32
CA ARG A 238 -6.10 3.23 -12.09
C ARG A 238 -4.61 3.47 -12.28
N THR A 239 -4.23 4.18 -13.34
CA THR A 239 -2.82 4.47 -13.64
C THR A 239 -2.18 5.31 -12.54
N PHE A 240 -2.90 6.31 -12.01
CA PHE A 240 -2.41 7.14 -10.90
C PHE A 240 -2.42 6.36 -9.58
N ASP A 241 -3.48 5.61 -9.28
CA ASP A 241 -3.55 4.73 -8.10
C ASP A 241 -2.35 3.77 -8.07
N SER A 242 -1.98 3.20 -9.23
CA SER A 242 -0.82 2.31 -9.34
C SER A 242 0.50 3.05 -9.06
N ILE A 243 0.69 4.27 -9.60
CA ILE A 243 1.89 5.07 -9.34
C ILE A 243 1.96 5.48 -7.86
N LEU A 244 0.85 5.94 -7.28
CA LEU A 244 0.76 6.31 -5.87
C LEU A 244 1.05 5.12 -4.96
N SER A 245 0.57 3.93 -5.32
CA SER A 245 0.84 2.69 -4.60
C SER A 245 2.34 2.36 -4.62
N THR A 246 2.98 2.33 -5.80
CA THR A 246 4.41 1.99 -5.90
C THR A 246 5.30 3.00 -5.20
N LEU A 247 5.01 4.31 -5.34
CA LEU A 247 5.75 5.38 -4.66
C LEU A 247 5.70 5.25 -3.13
N ARG A 248 4.64 4.65 -2.58
CA ARG A 248 4.46 4.37 -1.14
C ARG A 248 4.98 3.00 -0.72
N GLY A 249 5.69 2.29 -1.61
CA GLY A 249 6.20 0.94 -1.37
C GLY A 249 5.15 -0.17 -1.47
N GLY A 250 3.94 0.14 -1.94
CA GLY A 250 2.90 -0.82 -2.26
C GLY A 250 3.10 -1.51 -3.62
N PRO A 251 2.28 -2.51 -3.96
CA PRO A 251 2.36 -3.21 -5.24
C PRO A 251 1.82 -2.34 -6.39
N ALA A 252 2.25 -2.65 -7.62
CA ALA A 252 1.59 -2.10 -8.81
C ALA A 252 0.20 -2.71 -9.01
N LEU A 253 -0.73 -1.92 -9.55
CA LEU A 253 -2.14 -2.31 -9.76
C LEU A 253 -2.45 -2.60 -11.25
N THR A 254 -1.41 -2.66 -12.09
CA THR A 254 -1.48 -2.91 -13.53
C THR A 254 -0.21 -3.60 -14.01
N GLU A 255 -0.30 -4.44 -15.05
CA GLU A 255 0.88 -5.06 -15.68
C GLU A 255 1.78 -4.04 -16.41
N ALA A 256 1.30 -2.82 -16.62
CA ALA A 256 2.05 -1.76 -17.30
C ALA A 256 3.11 -1.10 -16.40
N LEU A 257 3.02 -1.27 -15.09
CA LEU A 257 3.88 -0.64 -14.08
C LEU A 257 4.34 -1.67 -13.04
N GLY A 258 5.46 -1.39 -12.38
CA GLY A 258 6.04 -2.26 -11.34
C GLY A 258 6.67 -3.56 -11.86
N LEU A 259 7.34 -4.26 -10.95
CA LEU A 259 8.10 -5.48 -11.24
C LEU A 259 7.28 -6.76 -11.00
N ALA A 260 6.11 -6.71 -10.34
CA ALA A 260 5.37 -7.92 -10.03
C ALA A 260 4.77 -8.55 -11.31
N PRO A 261 4.88 -9.89 -11.51
CA PRO A 261 4.29 -10.54 -12.67
C PRO A 261 2.76 -10.49 -12.60
N GLY A 262 2.11 -10.17 -13.71
CA GLY A 262 0.66 -10.23 -13.87
C GLY A 262 0.22 -11.68 -14.00
N GLY A 263 -0.55 -12.19 -13.03
CA GLY A 263 -1.13 -13.54 -12.98
C GLY A 263 -2.21 -13.82 -14.03
N ILE A 264 -1.98 -13.42 -15.29
CA ILE A 264 -2.96 -13.38 -16.37
C ILE A 264 -2.72 -14.53 -17.36
N ALA A 265 -3.76 -15.31 -17.63
CA ALA A 265 -3.82 -16.22 -18.77
C ALA A 265 -4.81 -15.69 -19.81
N VAL A 266 -4.49 -15.81 -21.09
CA VAL A 266 -5.43 -15.47 -22.18
C VAL A 266 -5.85 -16.75 -22.89
N VAL A 267 -7.15 -16.98 -23.04
CA VAL A 267 -7.66 -18.12 -23.83
C VAL A 267 -8.38 -17.63 -25.07
N GLU A 268 -7.90 -18.08 -26.22
CA GLU A 268 -8.46 -17.78 -27.54
C GLU A 268 -9.76 -18.56 -27.82
N THR A 269 -10.50 -18.13 -28.84
CA THR A 269 -11.80 -18.74 -29.21
C THR A 269 -11.74 -20.22 -29.59
N ASP A 270 -10.57 -20.73 -30.00
CA ASP A 270 -10.34 -22.15 -30.30
C ASP A 270 -9.88 -22.96 -29.07
N GLY A 271 -9.53 -22.31 -27.97
CA GLY A 271 -9.03 -22.92 -26.74
C GLY A 271 -7.52 -22.85 -26.57
N THR A 272 -6.77 -22.23 -27.49
CA THR A 272 -5.34 -21.97 -27.28
C THR A 272 -5.13 -21.06 -26.07
N ILE A 273 -4.17 -21.41 -25.21
CA ILE A 273 -3.75 -20.62 -24.05
C ILE A 273 -2.54 -19.79 -24.46
N THR A 274 -2.58 -18.48 -24.24
CA THR A 274 -1.51 -17.54 -24.60
C THR A 274 -1.10 -16.69 -23.40
N ARG A 275 0.07 -16.06 -23.50
CA ARG A 275 0.49 -14.99 -22.58
C ARG A 275 -0.34 -13.72 -22.81
N SER A 276 -0.03 -12.64 -22.07
CA SER A 276 -0.67 -11.34 -22.25
C SER A 276 -0.77 -10.95 -23.74
N ASP A 277 -1.97 -10.54 -24.12
CA ASP A 277 -2.32 -10.12 -25.48
C ASP A 277 -1.46 -8.94 -25.96
N ALA A 278 -0.92 -8.14 -25.03
CA ALA A 278 -0.04 -7.04 -25.36
C ALA A 278 1.17 -7.50 -26.20
N LEU A 279 1.64 -8.74 -26.04
CA LEU A 279 2.79 -9.26 -26.79
C LEU A 279 2.54 -9.36 -28.30
N LYS A 280 1.28 -9.41 -28.75
CA LYS A 280 0.91 -9.47 -30.17
C LYS A 280 1.39 -8.27 -31.00
N ILE A 281 1.81 -7.19 -30.35
CA ILE A 281 2.40 -6.05 -31.05
C ILE A 281 3.84 -6.25 -31.51
N ALA A 282 4.55 -7.24 -30.93
CA ALA A 282 5.97 -7.44 -31.16
C ALA A 282 6.23 -8.10 -32.52
N TYR A 283 5.69 -9.30 -32.74
CA TYR A 283 5.83 -10.09 -33.97
C TYR A 283 4.74 -11.17 -34.04
N GLU A 284 4.54 -11.77 -35.21
CA GLU A 284 3.58 -12.88 -35.43
C GLU A 284 3.90 -14.05 -34.47
N GLY A 285 2.93 -14.42 -33.63
CA GLY A 285 3.06 -15.52 -32.68
C GLY A 285 3.78 -15.16 -31.37
N ALA A 286 4.07 -13.89 -31.10
CA ALA A 286 4.79 -13.48 -29.89
C ALA A 286 4.12 -13.90 -28.55
N ALA A 287 2.78 -13.95 -28.54
CA ALA A 287 2.01 -14.39 -27.37
C ALA A 287 1.84 -15.92 -27.30
N ALA A 288 2.20 -16.67 -28.35
CA ALA A 288 1.96 -18.10 -28.45
C ALA A 288 2.81 -18.87 -27.43
N THR A 289 2.20 -19.90 -26.83
CA THR A 289 2.87 -20.77 -25.84
C THR A 289 2.92 -22.23 -26.28
N GLY A 290 2.10 -22.62 -27.28
CA GLY A 290 1.87 -24.01 -27.65
C GLY A 290 0.85 -24.76 -26.79
N TYR A 291 0.32 -24.12 -25.74
CA TYR A 291 -0.68 -24.72 -24.85
C TYR A 291 -2.11 -24.56 -25.38
N ASP A 292 -2.95 -25.52 -25.07
CA ASP A 292 -4.39 -25.52 -25.37
C ASP A 292 -5.15 -26.28 -24.29
N VAL A 293 -6.38 -25.84 -24.00
CA VAL A 293 -7.19 -26.36 -22.89
C VAL A 293 -7.62 -27.83 -23.07
N PHE A 294 -7.57 -28.38 -24.28
CA PHE A 294 -7.92 -29.77 -24.52
C PHE A 294 -6.79 -30.71 -24.11
N ARG A 295 -5.55 -30.29 -24.30
CA ARG A 295 -4.36 -31.10 -24.00
C ARG A 295 -3.73 -30.78 -22.64
N HIS A 296 -3.83 -29.54 -22.18
CA HIS A 296 -3.08 -29.05 -21.01
C HIS A 296 -4.00 -28.44 -19.94
N GLY A 297 -3.55 -28.46 -18.68
CA GLY A 297 -4.16 -27.75 -17.55
C GLY A 297 -3.56 -26.36 -17.29
N PHE A 298 -4.22 -25.56 -16.46
CA PHE A 298 -3.71 -24.23 -16.05
C PHE A 298 -2.52 -24.32 -15.09
N GLN A 299 -2.36 -25.44 -14.36
CA GLN A 299 -1.17 -25.67 -13.54
C GLN A 299 0.09 -25.78 -14.40
N GLU A 300 0.04 -26.59 -15.46
CA GLU A 300 1.14 -26.73 -16.42
C GLU A 300 1.47 -25.38 -17.08
N PHE A 301 0.45 -24.61 -17.46
CA PHE A 301 0.65 -23.26 -17.98
C PHE A 301 1.30 -22.33 -16.95
N ALA A 302 0.87 -22.36 -15.68
CA ALA A 302 1.41 -21.52 -14.62
C ALA A 302 2.88 -21.83 -14.34
N GLU A 303 3.26 -23.12 -14.37
CA GLU A 303 4.64 -23.57 -14.24
C GLU A 303 5.49 -23.14 -15.44
N PHE A 304 4.98 -23.29 -16.65
CA PHE A 304 5.63 -22.78 -17.86
C PHE A 304 5.80 -21.26 -17.81
N ALA A 305 4.76 -20.52 -17.44
CA ALA A 305 4.80 -19.07 -17.36
C ALA A 305 5.80 -18.62 -16.29
N GLU A 306 5.85 -19.28 -15.14
CA GLU A 306 6.86 -19.05 -14.13
C GLU A 306 8.28 -19.34 -14.63
N GLN A 307 8.49 -20.41 -15.40
CA GLN A 307 9.82 -20.74 -15.95
C GLN A 307 10.22 -19.81 -17.10
N ALA A 308 9.29 -19.44 -17.98
CA ALA A 308 9.51 -18.47 -19.05
C ALA A 308 9.77 -17.08 -18.48
N GLU A 309 9.15 -16.77 -17.34
CA GLU A 309 9.55 -15.66 -16.49
C GLU A 309 10.96 -15.92 -15.96
N HIS A 310 11.29 -16.99 -15.22
CA HIS A 310 12.63 -17.24 -14.65
C HIS A 310 13.80 -17.29 -15.66
N ALA A 311 13.56 -17.70 -16.90
CA ALA A 311 14.54 -17.71 -17.99
C ALA A 311 14.80 -16.31 -18.59
N GLY A 312 14.05 -15.29 -18.16
CA GLY A 312 14.35 -13.87 -18.38
C GLY A 312 13.30 -12.90 -17.81
N PRO A 313 13.15 -12.72 -16.48
CA PRO A 313 11.95 -12.05 -15.97
C PRO A 313 12.18 -10.58 -15.60
N PRO A 314 11.27 -9.68 -16.01
CA PRO A 314 11.12 -8.34 -15.42
C PRO A 314 10.81 -8.34 -13.92
N ALA A 315 10.59 -9.50 -13.28
CA ALA A 315 10.26 -9.63 -11.85
C ALA A 315 11.41 -9.42 -10.86
N ARG A 316 12.61 -9.19 -11.37
CA ARG A 316 13.78 -8.72 -10.61
C ARG A 316 14.48 -7.68 -11.48
N ARG A 317 15.25 -6.78 -10.85
CA ARG A 317 16.15 -5.87 -11.58
C ARG A 317 16.97 -6.60 -12.67
N SER A 318 17.24 -7.90 -12.54
CA SER A 318 18.01 -8.68 -13.52
C SER A 318 17.35 -8.94 -14.89
N GLY A 319 16.01 -8.89 -15.07
CA GLY A 319 15.38 -9.11 -16.39
C GLY A 319 14.82 -7.85 -17.07
N VAL A 320 15.31 -6.70 -16.63
CA VAL A 320 15.21 -5.44 -17.36
C VAL A 320 16.57 -5.09 -17.97
N SER A 321 16.57 -4.21 -18.98
CA SER A 321 17.80 -3.80 -19.67
C SER A 321 18.83 -3.21 -18.71
N GLU A 322 20.10 -3.17 -19.13
CA GLU A 322 21.19 -2.58 -18.32
C GLU A 322 20.89 -1.11 -17.93
N THR A 323 20.22 -0.37 -18.81
CA THR A 323 19.74 0.99 -18.53
C THR A 323 18.74 0.99 -17.36
N CYS A 324 17.76 0.09 -17.38
CA CYS A 324 16.75 0.00 -16.33
C CYS A 324 17.36 -0.50 -15.00
N ARG A 325 18.34 -1.41 -15.04
CA ARG A 325 19.06 -1.91 -13.86
C ARG A 325 19.71 -0.81 -13.02
N ARG A 326 20.19 0.24 -13.69
CA ARG A 326 20.85 1.40 -13.07
C ARG A 326 19.87 2.56 -12.77
N CYS A 327 18.62 2.45 -13.20
CA CYS A 327 17.63 3.51 -13.05
C CYS A 327 17.00 3.51 -11.65
N PRO A 328 16.95 4.65 -10.94
CA PRO A 328 16.31 4.73 -9.63
C PRO A 328 14.79 4.47 -9.67
N VAL A 329 14.12 4.90 -10.76
CA VAL A 329 12.65 4.80 -10.95
C VAL A 329 12.19 3.39 -11.33
N VAL A 330 13.12 2.45 -11.59
CA VAL A 330 12.77 1.10 -12.07
C VAL A 330 11.95 0.28 -11.06
N ALA A 331 12.05 0.61 -9.77
CA ALA A 331 11.25 -0.02 -8.73
C ALA A 331 9.76 0.28 -8.93
N ASP A 332 9.44 1.49 -9.38
CA ASP A 332 8.08 1.97 -9.64
C ASP A 332 7.62 1.64 -11.06
N CYS A 333 8.46 1.91 -12.07
CA CYS A 333 8.05 1.74 -13.47
C CYS A 333 8.14 0.29 -13.97
N GLY A 334 8.93 -0.57 -13.34
CA GLY A 334 9.13 -1.95 -13.78
C GLY A 334 9.88 -2.14 -15.10
N GLY A 335 10.38 -1.04 -15.70
CA GLY A 335 10.85 -1.01 -17.08
C GLY A 335 9.73 -0.83 -18.12
N GLY A 336 8.49 -0.58 -17.67
CA GLY A 336 7.28 -0.49 -18.48
C GLY A 336 6.78 -1.85 -18.96
N LEU A 337 5.63 -1.85 -19.65
CA LEU A 337 5.02 -3.06 -20.19
C LEU A 337 6.02 -3.84 -21.07
N HIS A 338 6.15 -5.16 -20.85
CA HIS A 338 7.16 -5.98 -21.51
C HIS A 338 7.11 -5.87 -23.05
N ALA A 339 5.90 -5.86 -23.62
CA ALA A 339 5.69 -5.72 -25.06
C ALA A 339 6.26 -4.42 -25.64
N HIS A 340 6.27 -3.31 -24.86
CA HIS A 340 6.80 -2.01 -25.28
C HIS A 340 8.32 -1.96 -25.37
N ARG A 341 9.01 -3.03 -24.95
CA ARG A 341 10.47 -3.14 -25.00
C ARG A 341 10.97 -3.83 -26.28
N TYR A 342 10.07 -4.30 -27.15
CA TYR A 342 10.48 -5.08 -28.31
C TYR A 342 11.19 -4.24 -29.38
N SER A 343 12.24 -4.82 -29.96
CA SER A 343 12.91 -4.43 -31.20
C SER A 343 13.37 -5.70 -31.94
N THR A 344 13.51 -5.65 -33.26
CA THR A 344 14.08 -6.74 -34.05
C THR A 344 15.55 -7.00 -33.66
N ALA A 345 16.31 -5.94 -33.36
CA ALA A 345 17.75 -6.03 -33.09
C ALA A 345 18.11 -6.63 -31.72
N ARG A 346 17.33 -6.33 -30.67
CA ARG A 346 17.63 -6.71 -29.28
C ARG A 346 16.52 -7.52 -28.60
N GLY A 347 15.49 -7.93 -29.33
CA GLY A 347 14.30 -8.54 -28.75
C GLY A 347 13.68 -7.62 -27.69
N PHE A 348 13.41 -8.15 -26.49
CA PHE A 348 12.85 -7.40 -25.37
C PHE A 348 13.92 -6.77 -24.45
N ASP A 349 15.21 -6.85 -24.77
CA ASP A 349 16.30 -6.25 -23.97
C ASP A 349 16.52 -4.76 -24.26
N ASN A 350 15.41 -4.01 -24.31
CA ASN A 350 15.42 -2.55 -24.37
C ASN A 350 14.71 -1.98 -23.14
N PRO A 351 14.97 -0.73 -22.75
CA PRO A 351 13.98 0.03 -21.99
C PRO A 351 12.65 0.12 -22.79
N SER A 352 11.53 0.37 -22.13
CA SER A 352 10.26 0.63 -22.83
C SER A 352 10.42 1.80 -23.82
N VAL A 353 9.70 1.77 -24.94
CA VAL A 353 9.61 2.96 -25.83
C VAL A 353 9.05 4.19 -25.14
N TYR A 354 8.34 4.02 -24.01
CA TYR A 354 7.87 5.09 -23.15
C TYR A 354 8.82 5.39 -21.98
N CYS A 355 10.09 4.97 -22.01
CA CYS A 355 10.98 5.08 -20.86
C CYS A 355 11.11 6.51 -20.32
N THR A 356 11.27 7.50 -21.21
CA THR A 356 11.38 8.91 -20.81
C THR A 356 10.07 9.41 -20.23
N ASP A 357 8.94 9.07 -20.86
CA ASP A 357 7.59 9.43 -20.39
C ASP A 357 7.26 8.80 -19.03
N LEU A 358 7.46 7.49 -18.87
CA LEU A 358 7.19 6.79 -17.61
C LEU A 358 8.00 7.38 -16.46
N ARG A 359 9.28 7.70 -16.72
CA ARG A 359 10.13 8.37 -15.73
C ARG A 359 9.56 9.74 -15.35
N ALA A 360 9.28 10.59 -16.34
CA ALA A 360 8.77 11.94 -16.08
C ALA A 360 7.38 11.93 -15.42
N LEU A 361 6.52 10.97 -15.77
CA LEU A 361 5.22 10.79 -15.15
C LEU A 361 5.36 10.40 -13.67
N ILE A 362 6.19 9.40 -13.35
CA ILE A 362 6.36 8.95 -11.97
C ILE A 362 7.05 10.03 -11.13
N GLU A 363 8.14 10.62 -11.61
CA GLU A 363 8.82 11.73 -10.91
C GLU A 363 7.88 12.94 -10.76
N GLY A 364 7.10 13.27 -11.79
CA GLY A 364 6.15 14.39 -11.77
C GLY A 364 4.95 14.17 -10.84
N VAL A 365 4.46 12.94 -10.71
CA VAL A 365 3.45 12.58 -9.69
C VAL A 365 4.07 12.63 -8.30
N ALA A 366 5.28 12.07 -8.12
CA ALA A 366 6.01 12.12 -6.86
C ALA A 366 6.20 13.58 -6.40
N GLU A 367 6.58 14.48 -7.30
CA GLU A 367 6.74 15.91 -7.01
C GLU A 367 5.45 16.58 -6.53
N ARG A 368 4.29 16.19 -7.06
CA ARG A 368 2.97 16.75 -6.70
C ARG A 368 2.45 16.23 -5.36
N ILE A 369 2.74 14.97 -5.04
CA ILE A 369 2.27 14.34 -3.80
C ILE A 369 3.25 14.49 -2.64
N THR A 370 4.53 14.73 -2.93
CA THR A 370 5.49 15.15 -1.91
C THR A 370 5.01 16.51 -1.44
N GLU A 371 4.51 16.60 -0.21
CA GLU A 371 3.81 17.78 0.30
C GLU A 371 4.72 19.00 0.20
N ARG A 372 4.47 19.86 -0.79
CA ARG A 372 5.30 21.04 -1.07
C ARG A 372 5.18 22.16 -0.04
N THR A 373 4.27 22.09 0.95
CA THR A 373 4.12 23.22 1.91
C THR A 373 3.30 22.92 3.19
N LEU A 374 3.28 21.69 3.72
CA LEU A 374 2.42 21.37 4.88
C LEU A 374 3.09 20.67 6.06
N ALA A 375 4.33 21.03 6.38
CA ALA A 375 4.77 20.96 7.77
C ALA A 375 5.86 22.00 8.02
N PRO A 376 5.71 22.93 8.98
CA PRO A 376 6.84 23.74 9.43
C PRO A 376 8.00 22.81 9.78
N ALA A 377 9.23 23.25 9.51
CA ALA A 377 10.41 22.45 9.78
C ALA A 377 10.34 21.89 11.20
N VAL A 378 10.42 20.58 11.37
CA VAL A 378 10.46 19.97 12.71
C VAL A 378 11.87 20.15 13.23
N THR A 379 12.08 21.28 13.89
CA THR A 379 13.36 21.77 14.37
C THR A 379 13.69 21.28 15.78
N GLY A 380 12.67 20.84 16.53
CA GLY A 380 12.81 20.40 17.92
C GLY A 380 12.07 19.11 18.28
N PRO A 381 12.43 18.46 19.40
CA PRO A 381 11.75 17.26 19.91
C PRO A 381 10.26 17.45 20.20
N GLY A 382 9.86 18.65 20.67
CA GLY A 382 8.45 18.97 20.96
C GLY A 382 7.58 19.06 19.70
N GLU A 383 8.07 19.71 18.65
CA GLU A 383 7.39 19.78 17.35
C GLU A 383 7.25 18.39 16.72
N LEU A 384 8.28 17.53 16.87
CA LEU A 384 8.25 16.14 16.40
C LEU A 384 7.20 15.32 17.15
N ALA A 385 7.11 15.48 18.47
CA ALA A 385 6.09 14.82 19.28
C ALA A 385 4.67 15.23 18.85
N GLN A 386 4.44 16.53 18.60
CA GLN A 386 3.14 17.04 18.13
C GLN A 386 2.80 16.56 16.72
N ALA A 387 3.75 16.55 15.79
CA ALA A 387 3.55 16.02 14.44
C ALA A 387 3.17 14.54 14.46
N ARG A 388 3.84 13.75 15.31
CA ARG A 388 3.52 12.33 15.50
C ARG A 388 2.14 12.16 16.10
N LEU A 389 1.80 12.88 17.15
CA LEU A 389 0.47 12.82 17.75
C LEU A 389 -0.65 13.18 16.75
N ARG A 390 -0.43 14.17 15.87
CA ARG A 390 -1.36 14.48 14.77
C ARG A 390 -1.53 13.29 13.82
N LEU A 391 -0.45 12.61 13.48
CA LEU A 391 -0.50 11.39 12.67
C LEU A 391 -1.22 10.24 13.39
N ASP A 392 -1.03 10.05 14.70
CA ASP A 392 -1.79 9.06 15.50
C ASP A 392 -3.30 9.32 15.41
N ARG A 393 -3.72 10.59 15.59
CA ARG A 393 -5.13 10.99 15.48
C ARG A 393 -5.69 10.72 14.08
N ALA A 394 -4.93 11.04 13.03
CA ALA A 394 -5.34 10.80 11.65
C ALA A 394 -5.51 9.29 11.35
N LEU A 395 -4.59 8.46 11.82
CA LEU A 395 -4.70 7.00 11.70
C LEU A 395 -5.89 6.45 12.51
N LEU A 396 -6.11 6.97 13.72
CA LEU A 396 -7.25 6.58 14.55
C LEU A 396 -8.60 6.96 13.90
N ALA A 397 -8.68 8.12 13.24
CA ALA A 397 -9.86 8.52 12.47
C ALA A 397 -10.12 7.57 11.29
N ARG A 398 -9.07 7.05 10.64
CA ARG A 398 -9.20 6.00 9.63
C ARG A 398 -9.71 4.69 10.23
N VAL A 399 -9.18 4.25 11.38
CA VAL A 399 -9.70 3.06 12.09
C VAL A 399 -11.20 3.22 12.37
N ASN A 400 -11.65 4.42 12.73
CA ASN A 400 -13.08 4.68 12.91
C ASN A 400 -13.91 4.44 11.64
N THR A 401 -13.40 4.79 10.45
CA THR A 401 -14.11 4.51 9.20
C THR A 401 -14.23 3.02 8.89
N GLU A 402 -13.27 2.21 9.35
CA GLU A 402 -13.23 0.75 9.12
C GLU A 402 -14.05 -0.04 10.16
N LEU A 403 -14.15 0.47 11.40
CA LEU A 403 -14.93 -0.13 12.49
C LEU A 403 -16.34 0.46 12.66
N ALA A 404 -16.74 1.37 11.76
CA ALA A 404 -18.10 1.90 11.71
C ALA A 404 -19.13 0.76 11.69
N ASP A 405 -20.27 0.96 12.36
CA ASP A 405 -21.36 -0.03 12.56
C ASP A 405 -21.11 -1.10 13.64
N SER A 406 -19.93 -1.14 14.27
CA SER A 406 -19.75 -1.90 15.50
C SER A 406 -20.31 -1.13 16.70
N ALA A 407 -21.42 -1.60 17.27
CA ALA A 407 -22.08 -0.94 18.41
C ALA A 407 -21.14 -0.73 19.62
N ASP A 408 -20.22 -1.67 19.87
CA ASP A 408 -19.23 -1.54 20.96
C ASP A 408 -18.19 -0.45 20.63
N TRP A 409 -17.87 -0.20 19.35
CA TRP A 409 -16.93 0.83 18.89
C TRP A 409 -17.54 2.24 18.89
N ASP A 410 -18.80 2.40 18.49
CA ASP A 410 -19.44 3.72 18.39
C ASP A 410 -19.50 4.46 19.75
N ASP A 411 -19.70 3.71 20.85
CA ASP A 411 -19.63 4.24 22.22
C ASP A 411 -18.21 4.72 22.57
N VAL A 412 -17.19 3.98 22.12
CA VAL A 412 -15.77 4.30 22.35
C VAL A 412 -15.35 5.52 21.56
N TRP A 413 -15.72 5.58 20.29
CA TRP A 413 -15.41 6.72 19.44
C TRP A 413 -15.98 8.01 20.02
N ARG A 414 -17.25 7.99 20.48
CA ARG A 414 -17.86 9.13 21.18
C ARG A 414 -17.14 9.49 22.47
N LEU A 415 -16.62 8.52 23.23
CA LEU A 415 -15.79 8.81 24.39
C LEU A 415 -14.47 9.48 24.00
N LEU A 416 -13.76 8.94 23.00
CA LEU A 416 -12.49 9.49 22.52
C LEU A 416 -12.66 10.93 22.01
N VAL A 417 -13.69 11.20 21.19
CA VAL A 417 -14.00 12.56 20.72
C VAL A 417 -14.28 13.51 21.87
N ARG A 418 -15.02 13.07 22.90
CA ARG A 418 -15.27 13.90 24.10
C ARG A 418 -13.99 14.19 24.88
N LEU A 419 -13.13 13.18 25.07
CA LEU A 419 -11.84 13.36 25.75
C LEU A 419 -10.92 14.31 24.98
N ASP A 420 -10.95 14.26 23.64
CA ASP A 420 -10.12 15.09 22.77
C ASP A 420 -10.60 16.55 22.69
N SER A 421 -11.92 16.78 22.85
CA SER A 421 -12.54 18.11 22.70
C SER A 421 -12.44 19.01 23.94
N ASP A 422 -12.03 18.45 25.09
CA ASP A 422 -11.90 19.17 26.36
C ASP A 422 -10.42 19.32 26.73
N GLU A 423 -9.96 20.58 26.89
CA GLU A 423 -8.56 20.93 27.17
C GLU A 423 -8.02 20.29 28.46
N THR A 424 -8.88 19.97 29.42
CA THR A 424 -8.49 19.33 30.68
C THR A 424 -8.29 17.82 30.52
N THR A 425 -8.99 17.18 29.58
CA THR A 425 -8.91 15.74 29.36
C THR A 425 -8.02 15.35 28.18
N ALA A 426 -7.84 16.23 27.20
CA ALA A 426 -7.03 15.97 26.00
C ALA A 426 -5.58 15.56 26.31
N PRO A 427 -4.86 16.17 27.27
CA PRO A 427 -3.50 15.73 27.60
C PRO A 427 -3.42 14.28 28.12
N HIS A 428 -4.51 13.77 28.73
CA HIS A 428 -4.58 12.39 29.18
C HIS A 428 -4.80 11.41 28.03
N LEU A 429 -5.57 11.81 27.02
CA LEU A 429 -5.69 11.07 25.77
C LEU A 429 -4.37 11.09 25.00
N ASP A 430 -3.71 12.24 24.90
CA ASP A 430 -2.41 12.39 24.23
C ASP A 430 -1.35 11.45 24.81
N ALA A 431 -1.30 11.30 26.13
CA ALA A 431 -0.39 10.39 26.81
C ALA A 431 -0.60 8.92 26.40
N VAL A 432 -1.85 8.52 26.14
CA VAL A 432 -2.20 7.15 25.71
C VAL A 432 -1.99 6.97 24.21
N LEU A 433 -2.38 7.96 23.39
CA LEU A 433 -2.19 7.91 21.95
C LEU A 433 -0.70 7.88 21.57
N SER A 434 0.14 8.59 22.32
CA SER A 434 1.58 8.61 22.14
C SER A 434 2.29 7.33 22.64
N HIS A 435 1.56 6.34 23.15
CA HIS A 435 2.15 5.10 23.63
C HIS A 435 2.76 4.31 22.46
N PRO A 436 4.04 3.88 22.54
CA PRO A 436 4.77 3.40 21.37
C PRO A 436 4.20 2.13 20.74
N TYR A 437 3.51 1.29 21.51
CA TYR A 437 2.88 0.07 20.97
C TYR A 437 1.47 0.29 20.41
N LEU A 438 0.95 1.52 20.44
CA LEU A 438 -0.34 1.82 19.82
C LEU A 438 -0.16 2.18 18.33
N ARG A 439 0.90 2.89 17.96
CA ARG A 439 1.17 3.26 16.56
C ARG A 439 1.20 2.07 15.60
N PRO A 440 1.92 0.95 15.88
CA PRO A 440 1.94 -0.19 14.97
C PRO A 440 0.57 -0.87 14.83
N LEU A 441 -0.33 -0.68 15.79
CA LEU A 441 -1.72 -1.11 15.67
C LEU A 441 -2.48 -0.22 14.69
N LEU A 442 -2.32 1.10 14.83
CA LEU A 442 -2.95 2.11 13.98
C LEU A 442 -2.50 2.07 12.51
N THR A 443 -1.26 1.63 12.25
CA THR A 443 -0.72 1.54 10.87
C THR A 443 -1.02 0.23 10.16
N ARG A 444 -1.35 -0.84 10.90
CA ARG A 444 -1.80 -2.10 10.30
C ARG A 444 -3.21 -1.89 9.78
N SER A 445 -3.43 -2.08 8.47
CA SER A 445 -4.77 -2.19 7.91
C SER A 445 -5.46 -3.38 8.60
N PRO A 446 -6.51 -3.19 9.41
CA PRO A 446 -7.18 -4.30 10.07
C PRO A 446 -8.05 -5.01 9.05
N ASP A 447 -7.70 -6.26 8.73
CA ASP A 447 -8.66 -7.24 8.24
C ASP A 447 -9.57 -7.69 9.42
N GLY A 448 -10.32 -6.76 10.00
CA GLY A 448 -11.44 -7.05 10.91
C GLY A 448 -11.25 -6.78 12.41
N THR A 449 -12.23 -7.25 13.18
CA THR A 449 -12.52 -6.93 14.59
C THR A 449 -11.52 -7.48 15.64
N ALA A 450 -10.44 -8.14 15.21
CA ALA A 450 -9.51 -8.85 16.11
C ALA A 450 -8.75 -7.94 17.07
N ASP A 451 -8.46 -6.70 16.65
CA ASP A 451 -7.71 -5.71 17.43
C ASP A 451 -8.61 -4.76 18.24
N LEU A 452 -9.93 -4.87 18.10
CA LEU A 452 -10.90 -4.07 18.86
C LEU A 452 -10.60 -4.05 20.37
N PRO A 453 -10.35 -5.18 21.06
CA PRO A 453 -10.05 -5.19 22.50
C PRO A 453 -8.92 -4.25 22.91
N ARG A 454 -7.94 -4.02 22.03
CA ARG A 454 -6.81 -3.15 22.32
C ARG A 454 -7.17 -1.68 22.22
N PHE A 455 -7.99 -1.27 21.26
CA PHE A 455 -8.51 0.09 21.22
C PHE A 455 -9.45 0.37 22.41
N MET A 456 -10.23 -0.62 22.84
CA MET A 456 -11.07 -0.54 24.04
C MET A 456 -10.20 -0.31 25.30
N ALA A 457 -9.09 -1.05 25.42
CA ALA A 457 -8.14 -0.88 26.51
C ALA A 457 -7.47 0.50 26.51
N ALA A 458 -7.10 1.03 25.33
CA ALA A 458 -6.55 2.38 25.19
C ALA A 458 -7.56 3.45 25.61
N ALA A 459 -8.80 3.38 25.14
CA ALA A 459 -9.86 4.31 25.54
C ALA A 459 -10.16 4.23 27.05
N THR A 460 -10.16 3.01 27.62
CA THR A 460 -10.30 2.80 29.07
C THR A 460 -9.18 3.47 29.85
N ALA A 461 -7.93 3.32 29.38
CA ALA A 461 -6.77 3.96 30.00
C ALA A 461 -6.87 5.48 29.95
N ALA A 462 -7.26 6.06 28.80
CA ALA A 462 -7.43 7.50 28.64
C ALA A 462 -8.51 8.05 29.60
N ALA A 463 -9.67 7.39 29.69
CA ALA A 463 -10.74 7.78 30.60
C ALA A 463 -10.31 7.70 32.08
N LEU A 464 -9.58 6.64 32.47
CA LEU A 464 -9.05 6.48 33.83
C LEU A 464 -8.07 7.59 34.19
N ARG A 465 -7.14 7.91 33.28
CA ARG A 465 -6.18 9.01 33.47
C ARG A 465 -6.88 10.36 33.61
N ALA A 466 -7.93 10.58 32.83
CA ALA A 466 -8.72 11.81 32.84
C ALA A 466 -9.75 11.88 33.99
N GLY A 467 -9.93 10.79 34.76
CA GLY A 467 -10.98 10.72 35.80
C GLY A 467 -12.41 10.78 35.25
N VAL A 468 -12.61 10.50 33.96
CA VAL A 468 -13.92 10.57 33.29
C VAL A 468 -14.68 9.28 33.49
N THR A 469 -15.91 9.40 33.98
CA THR A 469 -16.78 8.23 34.17
C THR A 469 -17.21 7.68 32.81
N ALA A 470 -16.92 6.40 32.57
CA ALA A 470 -17.23 5.72 31.33
C ALA A 470 -17.58 4.25 31.59
N THR A 471 -18.38 3.65 30.71
CA THR A 471 -18.64 2.21 30.71
C THR A 471 -18.34 1.66 29.34
N LEU A 472 -17.34 0.78 29.25
CA LEU A 472 -16.81 0.23 28.01
C LEU A 472 -16.98 -1.30 28.03
N ARG A 473 -17.39 -1.89 26.90
CA ARG A 473 -17.70 -3.33 26.80
C ARG A 473 -17.03 -3.94 25.59
N TRP A 474 -16.42 -5.10 25.76
CA TRP A 474 -15.82 -5.84 24.64
C TRP A 474 -15.60 -7.31 24.98
N GLU A 475 -15.31 -8.12 23.95
CA GLU A 475 -14.89 -9.50 24.10
C GLU A 475 -13.38 -9.58 24.34
N GLN A 476 -12.96 -9.99 25.53
CA GLN A 476 -11.52 -10.11 25.84
C GLN A 476 -11.01 -11.53 25.48
N PRO A 477 -10.09 -11.67 24.50
CA PRO A 477 -9.69 -12.98 23.97
C PRO A 477 -8.75 -13.76 24.90
N THR A 478 -8.03 -13.07 25.79
CA THR A 478 -7.04 -13.68 26.70
C THR A 478 -7.34 -13.33 28.15
N PRO A 479 -6.86 -14.10 29.15
CA PRO A 479 -7.07 -13.74 30.55
C PRO A 479 -6.21 -12.54 30.98
N LEU A 480 -5.41 -11.94 30.10
CA LEU A 480 -4.57 -10.79 30.41
C LEU A 480 -5.21 -9.52 29.85
N VAL A 481 -5.41 -8.52 30.70
CA VAL A 481 -5.83 -7.18 30.28
C VAL A 481 -4.71 -6.21 30.59
N HIS A 482 -4.17 -5.59 29.55
CA HIS A 482 -3.16 -4.56 29.65
C HIS A 482 -3.77 -3.21 29.27
N LEU A 483 -3.75 -2.25 30.19
CA LEU A 483 -4.16 -0.88 29.95
C LEU A 483 -2.88 -0.04 29.70
N PRO A 484 -2.68 0.48 28.47
CA PRO A 484 -1.48 1.24 28.14
C PRO A 484 -1.24 2.38 29.11
N THR A 485 0.01 2.69 29.43
CA THR A 485 0.44 3.71 30.40
C THR A 485 0.05 3.49 31.87
N LEU A 486 -0.73 2.45 32.20
CA LEU A 486 -1.28 2.24 33.54
C LEU A 486 -0.78 0.94 34.17
N GLY A 487 -1.01 -0.20 33.53
CA GLY A 487 -0.70 -1.49 34.15
C GLY A 487 -1.42 -2.67 33.53
N THR A 488 -1.21 -3.83 34.16
CA THR A 488 -1.77 -5.10 33.71
C THR A 488 -2.50 -5.80 34.84
N ALA A 489 -3.59 -6.48 34.51
CA ALA A 489 -4.30 -7.37 35.42
C ALA A 489 -4.66 -8.69 34.75
N ARG A 490 -4.95 -9.70 35.59
CA ARG A 490 -5.37 -11.02 35.14
C ARG A 490 -6.83 -11.27 35.47
N LEU A 491 -7.61 -11.61 34.45
CA LEU A 491 -8.95 -12.14 34.57
C LEU A 491 -8.89 -13.62 34.96
N SER A 492 -9.88 -14.09 35.72
CA SER A 492 -10.03 -15.52 36.02
C SER A 492 -10.16 -16.39 34.76
N ARG A 493 -10.68 -15.83 33.66
CA ARG A 493 -10.81 -16.46 32.33
C ARG A 493 -11.05 -15.40 31.23
N PRO A 494 -10.78 -15.70 29.95
CA PRO A 494 -11.25 -14.90 28.82
C PRO A 494 -12.78 -14.77 28.77
N GLY A 495 -13.30 -13.76 28.08
CA GLY A 495 -14.72 -13.58 27.82
C GLY A 495 -15.16 -12.11 27.72
N ARG A 496 -16.47 -11.89 27.58
CA ARG A 496 -17.05 -10.54 27.57
C ARG A 496 -16.86 -9.81 28.89
N VAL A 497 -16.25 -8.63 28.83
CA VAL A 497 -15.97 -7.76 29.96
C VAL A 497 -16.65 -6.40 29.81
N GLN A 498 -17.02 -5.81 30.94
CA GLN A 498 -17.51 -4.46 31.09
C GLN A 498 -16.61 -3.74 32.09
N PHE A 499 -15.90 -2.71 31.63
CA PHE A 499 -15.10 -1.83 32.46
C PHE A 499 -15.93 -0.59 32.78
N GLY A 500 -16.23 -0.38 34.06
CA GLY A 500 -16.77 0.86 34.58
C GLY A 500 -15.64 1.69 35.17
N VAL A 501 -15.33 2.82 34.56
CA VAL A 501 -14.38 3.81 35.05
C VAL A 501 -15.13 4.79 35.95
N ALA A 502 -14.59 5.03 37.14
CA ALA A 502 -14.98 6.08 38.07
C ALA A 502 -13.75 6.96 38.38
N ALA A 503 -13.93 8.10 39.05
CA ALA A 503 -12.83 9.01 39.37
C ALA A 503 -11.72 8.28 40.15
N GLY A 504 -10.60 7.99 39.47
CA GLY A 504 -9.42 7.32 40.03
C GLY A 504 -9.53 5.80 40.27
N ASP A 505 -10.62 5.15 39.87
CA ASP A 505 -10.82 3.70 40.09
C ASP A 505 -11.56 3.05 38.91
N PHE A 506 -11.43 1.73 38.73
CA PHE A 506 -12.21 0.99 37.76
C PHE A 506 -12.73 -0.33 38.32
N ARG A 507 -13.90 -0.72 37.82
CA ARG A 507 -14.52 -2.01 38.14
C ARG A 507 -14.72 -2.82 36.87
N VAL A 508 -14.38 -4.10 36.94
CA VAL A 508 -14.60 -5.04 35.85
C VAL A 508 -15.72 -5.99 36.22
N ARG A 509 -16.71 -6.11 35.34
CA ARG A 509 -17.79 -7.10 35.43
C ARG A 509 -17.79 -7.91 34.14
N GLY A 510 -17.94 -9.23 34.19
CA GLY A 510 -18.02 -10.03 32.97
C GLY A 510 -18.83 -11.31 33.12
N ARG A 511 -19.36 -11.77 31.99
CA ARG A 511 -19.98 -13.09 31.81
C ARG A 511 -19.20 -13.79 30.70
N GLY A 512 -18.43 -14.82 31.01
CA GLY A 512 -17.79 -15.61 29.96
C GLY A 512 -18.65 -16.80 29.53
N PRO A 513 -18.33 -17.44 28.39
CA PRO A 513 -19.05 -18.62 27.89
C PRO A 513 -18.97 -19.76 28.91
N ALA A 514 -20.08 -20.46 29.15
CA ALA A 514 -20.12 -21.65 29.99
C ALA A 514 -20.05 -22.90 29.11
N PRO A 515 -19.23 -23.92 29.43
CA PRO A 515 -19.50 -25.27 28.95
C PRO A 515 -20.73 -25.78 29.71
N GLY A 516 -21.91 -25.68 29.10
CA GLY A 516 -23.13 -26.35 29.55
C GLY A 516 -24.00 -25.64 30.62
N GLY A 517 -24.69 -24.56 30.25
CA GLY A 517 -25.88 -24.07 30.97
C GLY A 517 -25.94 -22.55 31.24
N PRO A 518 -27.14 -21.96 31.44
CA PRO A 518 -27.37 -20.52 31.51
C PRO A 518 -27.05 -19.93 32.91
N GLY A 519 -25.85 -20.19 33.43
CA GLY A 519 -25.44 -19.78 34.79
C GLY A 519 -23.93 -19.68 34.97
N GLY A 520 -23.22 -18.99 34.06
CA GLY A 520 -21.77 -18.82 34.14
C GLY A 520 -21.31 -17.92 35.30
N SER A 521 -20.35 -18.38 36.10
CA SER A 521 -19.66 -17.62 37.15
C SER A 521 -19.08 -16.30 36.62
N ALA A 522 -19.15 -15.23 37.44
CA ALA A 522 -18.67 -13.89 37.11
C ALA A 522 -17.17 -13.89 36.77
N VAL A 523 -16.77 -13.14 35.74
CA VAL A 523 -15.35 -12.86 35.49
C VAL A 523 -14.87 -11.92 36.59
N VAL A 524 -13.84 -12.36 37.33
CA VAL A 524 -13.24 -11.59 38.43
C VAL A 524 -11.85 -11.14 38.01
N LEU A 525 -11.56 -9.86 38.23
CA LEU A 525 -10.22 -9.30 38.06
C LEU A 525 -9.38 -9.63 39.30
N SER A 526 -8.20 -10.19 39.08
CA SER A 526 -7.24 -10.57 40.11
C SER A 526 -5.89 -9.88 39.85
N GLY A 527 -5.28 -9.35 40.91
CA GLY A 527 -3.92 -8.82 40.90
C GLY A 527 -3.68 -7.69 39.91
N TRP A 528 -3.99 -6.45 40.30
CA TRP A 528 -3.56 -5.26 39.55
C TRP A 528 -2.06 -5.02 39.75
N ARG A 529 -1.30 -5.01 38.66
CA ARG A 529 0.13 -4.68 38.64
C ARG A 529 0.32 -3.37 37.87
N PRO A 530 0.52 -2.22 38.56
CA PRO A 530 0.79 -0.97 37.87
C PRO A 530 2.14 -1.04 37.14
N LEU A 531 2.28 -0.28 36.06
CA LEU A 531 3.58 -0.11 35.40
C LEU A 531 4.56 0.55 36.36
N ALA A 532 5.82 0.10 36.34
CA ALA A 532 6.86 0.75 37.11
C ALA A 532 7.22 2.09 36.47
N ALA A 533 7.40 3.11 37.30
CA ALA A 533 7.86 4.43 36.90
C ALA A 533 9.31 4.65 37.34
N LEU A 534 10.11 5.23 36.47
CA LEU A 534 11.49 5.65 36.72
C LEU A 534 11.55 7.19 36.65
N PRO A 535 11.62 7.88 37.80
CA PRO A 535 11.77 9.33 37.82
C PRO A 535 13.21 9.70 37.44
N LEU A 536 13.35 10.61 36.47
CA LEU A 536 14.66 11.00 35.94
C LEU A 536 14.95 12.51 36.08
N GLY A 537 14.18 13.27 36.87
CA GLY A 537 14.36 14.71 37.04
C GLY A 537 13.04 15.49 36.92
N GLN A 538 13.10 16.71 36.37
CA GLN A 538 11.91 17.53 36.08
C GLN A 538 11.25 17.06 34.78
N GLY A 539 10.07 16.44 34.89
CA GLY A 539 9.31 15.91 33.75
C GLY A 539 8.53 14.64 34.09
N PRO A 540 7.75 14.08 33.15
CA PRO A 540 7.06 12.81 33.36
C PRO A 540 8.06 11.66 33.54
N PRO A 541 7.77 10.69 34.43
CA PRO A 541 8.65 9.54 34.63
C PRO A 541 8.65 8.63 33.39
N LEU A 542 9.77 7.95 33.14
CA LEU A 542 9.81 6.87 32.15
C LEU A 542 9.04 5.67 32.68
N LEU A 543 8.21 5.08 31.83
CA LEU A 543 7.51 3.84 32.18
C LEU A 543 8.38 2.64 31.84
N ILE A 544 8.36 1.62 32.68
CA ILE A 544 8.94 0.31 32.38
C ILE A 544 7.77 -0.64 32.12
N ASP A 545 7.71 -1.16 30.90
CA ASP A 545 6.64 -2.03 30.45
C ASP A 545 7.19 -3.39 29.99
N ASP A 546 7.01 -4.38 30.85
CA ASP A 546 7.38 -5.78 30.65
C ASP A 546 6.17 -6.68 30.38
N ALA A 547 4.99 -6.08 30.18
CA ALA A 547 3.72 -6.79 30.17
C ALA A 547 2.87 -6.50 28.92
N ASP A 548 3.12 -5.42 28.19
CA ASP A 548 2.35 -5.10 26.98
C ASP A 548 2.45 -6.26 25.96
N PRO A 549 1.30 -6.71 25.40
CA PRO A 549 1.28 -7.82 24.45
C PRO A 549 1.96 -7.53 23.11
N TYR A 550 2.15 -6.25 22.75
CA TYR A 550 2.81 -5.84 21.51
C TYR A 550 4.24 -5.35 21.73
N ARG A 551 4.82 -5.57 22.92
CA ARG A 551 6.20 -5.18 23.22
C ARG A 551 7.25 -6.01 22.47
N ASP A 552 6.87 -7.13 21.86
CA ASP A 552 7.77 -7.99 21.07
C ASP A 552 8.00 -7.43 19.65
N CYS A 553 8.47 -6.18 19.60
CA CYS A 553 8.76 -5.42 18.39
C CYS A 553 10.25 -5.06 18.29
N PHE A 554 11.10 -5.74 19.04
CA PHE A 554 12.55 -5.57 19.00
C PHE A 554 13.19 -6.70 18.21
N SER A 555 14.42 -6.47 17.71
CA SER A 555 15.21 -7.53 17.08
C SER A 555 15.79 -8.55 18.07
N ALA A 556 15.44 -8.43 19.35
CA ALA A 556 15.87 -9.30 20.44
C ALA A 556 14.67 -9.70 21.29
N ALA A 557 14.73 -10.88 21.89
CA ALA A 557 13.66 -11.40 22.72
C ALA A 557 13.40 -10.51 23.94
N VAL A 558 12.12 -10.26 24.23
CA VAL A 558 11.67 -9.57 25.43
C VAL A 558 11.70 -10.51 26.63
N THR A 559 11.87 -9.98 27.84
CA THR A 559 11.80 -10.84 29.03
C THR A 559 10.36 -11.27 29.33
N PRO A 560 10.17 -12.39 30.04
CA PRO A 560 8.97 -12.61 30.84
C PRO A 560 8.76 -11.46 31.83
N LEU A 561 7.56 -11.41 32.43
CA LEU A 561 7.24 -10.48 33.52
C LEU A 561 8.31 -10.56 34.61
N LEU A 562 8.92 -9.42 34.94
CA LEU A 562 9.93 -9.34 35.98
C LEU A 562 9.27 -9.47 37.35
N ASP A 563 9.86 -10.31 38.21
CA ASP A 563 9.52 -10.31 39.62
C ASP A 563 9.93 -8.97 40.27
N PRO A 564 9.37 -8.62 41.45
CA PRO A 564 9.64 -7.33 42.09
C PRO A 564 11.14 -7.07 42.35
N GLY A 565 11.91 -8.10 42.71
CA GLY A 565 13.34 -7.95 43.01
C GLY A 565 14.17 -7.69 41.75
N ALA A 566 13.89 -8.43 40.67
CA ALA A 566 14.52 -8.23 39.38
C ALA A 566 14.17 -6.85 38.79
N LEU A 567 12.92 -6.41 38.95
CA LEU A 567 12.46 -5.08 38.50
C LEU A 567 13.16 -3.95 39.25
N ASP A 568 13.32 -4.07 40.58
CA ASP A 568 14.03 -3.06 41.37
C ASP A 568 15.53 -3.02 41.04
N ALA A 569 16.17 -4.18 40.82
CA ALA A 569 17.56 -4.23 40.36
C ALA A 569 17.73 -3.56 38.98
N PHE A 570 16.81 -3.82 38.06
CA PHE A 570 16.80 -3.21 36.73
C PHE A 570 16.60 -1.68 36.80
N LYS A 571 15.66 -1.20 37.62
CA LYS A 571 15.47 0.24 37.91
C LYS A 571 16.71 0.88 38.50
N GLY A 572 17.41 0.18 39.41
CA GLY A 572 18.67 0.63 39.98
C GLY A 572 19.73 0.85 38.91
N ARG A 573 19.92 -0.13 38.01
CA ARG A 573 20.86 0.00 36.89
C ARG A 573 20.52 1.16 35.95
N LEU A 574 19.25 1.33 35.59
CA LEU A 574 18.79 2.44 34.76
C LEU A 574 19.05 3.79 35.43
N THR A 575 18.74 3.92 36.72
CA THR A 575 19.03 5.14 37.50
C THR A 575 20.51 5.50 37.44
N THR A 576 21.38 4.51 37.70
CA THR A 576 22.84 4.70 37.62
C THR A 576 23.28 5.14 36.21
N ALA A 577 22.77 4.49 35.17
CA ALA A 577 23.15 4.80 33.79
C ALA A 577 22.73 6.20 33.35
N TYR A 578 21.50 6.62 33.67
CA TYR A 578 21.04 7.98 33.39
C TYR A 578 21.81 9.02 34.20
N GLY A 579 22.13 8.74 35.47
CA GLY A 579 22.97 9.62 36.30
C GLY A 579 24.38 9.80 35.74
N LEU A 580 24.99 8.71 35.24
CA LEU A 580 26.30 8.78 34.57
C LEU A 580 26.24 9.57 33.26
N LEU A 581 25.15 9.44 32.49
CA LEU A 581 24.96 10.19 31.25
C LEU A 581 24.78 11.69 31.54
N ASP A 582 23.94 12.05 32.52
CA ASP A 582 23.73 13.43 32.95
C ASP A 582 25.04 14.09 33.43
N ALA A 583 25.91 13.33 34.10
CA ALA A 583 27.22 13.82 34.54
C ALA A 583 28.23 13.98 33.39
N ARG A 584 28.18 13.12 32.37
CA ARG A 584 29.13 13.11 31.25
C ARG A 584 28.77 14.10 30.16
N GLU A 585 27.48 14.29 29.91
CA GLU A 585 26.95 15.19 28.89
C GLU A 585 25.84 16.09 29.48
N PRO A 586 26.20 17.11 30.27
CA PRO A 586 25.21 18.03 30.84
C PRO A 586 24.33 18.66 29.75
N GLY A 587 23.02 18.61 29.92
CA GLY A 587 22.05 19.17 28.96
C GLY A 587 21.69 18.26 27.78
N TRP A 588 22.21 17.02 27.70
CA TRP A 588 21.94 16.09 26.59
C TRP A 588 20.44 15.85 26.32
N ARG A 589 19.59 15.94 27.36
CA ARG A 589 18.14 15.73 27.31
C ARG A 589 17.38 16.79 26.51
N GLU A 590 17.92 18.01 26.47
CA GLU A 590 17.38 19.11 25.67
C GLU A 590 17.94 19.08 24.24
N GLY A 591 18.95 18.23 24.02
CA GLY A 591 19.54 18.01 22.72
C GLY A 591 18.53 17.47 21.72
N VAL A 592 18.65 17.94 20.49
CA VAL A 592 17.83 17.51 19.35
C VAL A 592 17.90 16.01 19.07
N ASN A 593 18.97 15.32 19.53
CA ASN A 593 19.16 13.89 19.40
C ASN A 593 18.83 13.10 20.67
N ALA A 594 18.28 13.76 21.69
CA ALA A 594 17.73 13.07 22.84
C ALA A 594 16.61 12.13 22.35
N PRO A 595 16.67 10.83 22.70
CA PRO A 595 15.60 9.91 22.36
C PRO A 595 14.33 10.34 23.07
N VAL A 596 13.22 10.42 22.32
CA VAL A 596 11.87 10.71 22.84
C VAL A 596 11.27 9.45 23.48
N THR A 597 12.08 8.74 24.27
CA THR A 597 11.68 7.51 24.93
C THR A 597 10.65 7.84 26.00
N THR A 598 9.48 7.21 25.93
CA THR A 598 8.46 7.26 26.98
C THR A 598 8.38 5.95 27.74
N THR A 599 8.77 4.85 27.08
CA THR A 599 8.63 3.49 27.60
C THR A 599 9.92 2.68 27.40
N ILE A 600 10.35 2.00 28.46
CA ILE A 600 11.47 1.06 28.46
C ILE A 600 10.92 -0.37 28.49
N THR A 601 11.36 -1.20 27.55
CA THR A 601 11.06 -2.64 27.53
C THR A 601 12.25 -3.43 28.02
N PRO A 602 12.10 -4.24 29.07
CA PRO A 602 13.15 -5.17 29.45
C PRO A 602 13.35 -6.24 28.38
N LEU A 603 14.59 -6.39 27.93
CA LEU A 603 15.02 -7.42 26.98
C LEU A 603 15.82 -8.52 27.66
N ALA A 604 15.90 -9.67 27.01
CA ALA A 604 16.72 -10.79 27.47
C ALA A 604 18.19 -10.38 27.72
N PRO A 605 18.88 -11.01 28.69
CA PRO A 605 20.29 -10.78 28.95
C PRO A 605 21.18 -10.83 27.70
N GLY A 606 22.19 -9.96 27.61
CA GLY A 606 23.11 -9.86 26.48
C GLY A 606 22.55 -9.15 25.23
N ALA A 607 21.26 -8.76 25.23
CA ALA A 607 20.67 -8.05 24.10
C ALA A 607 21.16 -6.61 23.94
N GLY A 608 21.82 -6.01 24.94
CA GLY A 608 22.20 -4.60 24.97
C GLY A 608 20.99 -3.67 24.80
N LEU A 609 21.19 -2.51 24.17
CA LEU A 609 20.12 -1.56 23.85
C LEU A 609 19.61 -1.78 22.42
N ARG A 610 18.30 -1.73 22.22
CA ARG A 610 17.65 -1.87 20.90
C ARG A 610 16.55 -0.83 20.73
N LEU A 611 16.47 -0.28 19.53
CA LEU A 611 15.27 0.43 19.08
C LEU A 611 14.25 -0.58 18.59
N GLY A 612 12.99 -0.39 18.96
CA GLY A 612 11.90 -1.18 18.41
C GLY A 612 11.67 -0.82 16.95
N SER A 613 11.09 -1.73 16.18
CA SER A 613 10.42 -1.41 14.91
C SER A 613 9.10 -0.64 15.14
N CYS A 614 8.66 -0.55 16.40
CA CYS A 614 7.41 0.00 16.88
C CYS A 614 7.55 1.45 17.37
N GLY A 615 7.71 2.40 16.45
CA GLY A 615 7.71 3.84 16.75
C GLY A 615 8.85 4.33 17.65
N SER A 616 9.23 5.60 17.53
CA SER A 616 10.42 6.14 18.21
C SER A 616 10.28 6.39 19.73
N GLY A 617 9.26 5.83 20.39
CA GLY A 617 8.96 6.03 21.82
C GLY A 617 9.34 4.87 22.74
N ALA A 618 9.68 3.71 22.18
CA ALA A 618 10.07 2.51 22.93
C ALA A 618 11.58 2.24 22.84
N LEU A 619 12.22 2.03 23.99
CA LEU A 619 13.61 1.61 24.09
C LEU A 619 13.70 0.24 24.76
N GLY A 620 14.22 -0.74 24.03
CA GLY A 620 14.50 -2.06 24.56
C GLY A 620 15.86 -2.04 25.25
N VAL A 621 15.93 -2.52 26.50
CA VAL A 621 17.16 -2.55 27.29
C VAL A 621 17.31 -3.92 27.93
N ALA A 622 18.42 -4.60 27.65
CA ALA A 622 18.76 -5.88 28.27
C ALA A 622 18.81 -5.75 29.80
N THR A 623 18.29 -6.72 30.54
CA THR A 623 18.24 -6.65 32.00
C THR A 623 19.62 -6.64 32.68
N ASP A 624 20.65 -7.16 32.01
CA ASP A 624 22.03 -7.28 32.48
C ASP A 624 22.97 -6.22 31.88
N PHE A 625 22.42 -5.16 31.26
CA PHE A 625 23.24 -4.14 30.62
C PHE A 625 24.21 -3.46 31.61
N GLU A 626 25.35 -3.03 31.08
CA GLU A 626 26.32 -2.25 31.83
C GLU A 626 26.06 -0.74 31.66
N PRO A 627 25.97 0.05 32.75
CA PRO A 627 25.68 1.47 32.69
C PRO A 627 26.58 2.25 31.72
N GLU A 628 27.87 1.93 31.66
CA GLU A 628 28.83 2.59 30.77
C GLU A 628 28.55 2.28 29.29
N GLU A 629 28.00 1.10 28.97
CA GLU A 629 27.55 0.78 27.62
C GLU A 629 26.31 1.60 27.26
N PHE A 630 25.36 1.71 28.18
CA PHE A 630 24.16 2.53 28.01
C PHE A 630 24.51 3.99 27.70
N VAL A 631 25.42 4.60 28.48
CA VAL A 631 25.89 5.97 28.26
C VAL A 631 26.49 6.15 26.86
N ARG A 632 27.21 5.14 26.34
CA ARG A 632 27.81 5.20 24.99
C ARG A 632 26.78 5.05 23.88
N GLU A 633 25.79 4.17 24.07
CA GLU A 633 24.89 3.74 23.01
C GLU A 633 23.63 4.60 22.89
N LEU A 634 23.12 5.14 23.99
CA LEU A 634 21.85 5.87 24.00
C LEU A 634 21.84 7.08 23.04
N PRO A 635 22.85 7.98 23.01
CA PRO A 635 22.84 9.11 22.08
C PRO A 635 22.86 8.67 20.61
N ARG A 636 23.54 7.56 20.29
CA ARG A 636 23.56 6.97 18.94
C ARG A 636 22.18 6.44 18.54
N LEU A 637 21.50 5.77 19.46
CA LEU A 637 20.14 5.29 19.24
C LEU A 637 19.14 6.46 19.16
N GLY A 638 19.30 7.51 19.95
CA GLY A 638 18.47 8.72 19.87
C GLY A 638 18.49 9.38 18.48
N ARG A 639 19.67 9.49 17.85
CA ARG A 639 19.79 9.96 16.45
C ARG A 639 18.99 9.10 15.48
N ARG A 640 19.14 7.78 15.55
CA ARG A 640 18.43 6.85 14.68
C ARG A 640 16.92 6.88 14.91
N ALA A 641 16.49 6.94 16.17
CA ALA A 641 15.10 7.05 16.55
C ALA A 641 14.47 8.34 16.01
N ARG A 642 15.21 9.46 16.09
CA ARG A 642 14.77 10.73 15.51
C ARG A 642 14.64 10.68 14.00
N LEU A 643 15.63 10.13 13.27
CA LEU A 643 15.54 10.01 11.82
C LEU A 643 14.33 9.15 11.41
N ALA A 644 14.11 8.04 12.12
CA ALA A 644 12.93 7.19 11.90
C ALA A 644 11.64 7.98 12.15
N ALA A 645 11.54 8.71 13.26
CA ALA A 645 10.40 9.54 13.61
C ALA A 645 10.12 10.67 12.62
N LEU A 646 11.15 11.34 12.12
CA LEU A 646 11.00 12.38 11.09
C LEU A 646 10.41 11.77 9.81
N ARG A 647 10.86 10.58 9.42
CA ARG A 647 10.33 9.86 8.25
C ARG A 647 8.91 9.33 8.43
N GLU A 648 8.45 9.16 9.67
CA GLU A 648 7.05 8.81 9.93
C GLU A 648 6.11 9.96 9.58
N VAL A 649 6.56 11.22 9.72
CA VAL A 649 5.69 12.40 9.69
C VAL A 649 6.04 13.42 8.62
N LEU A 650 7.18 13.27 7.93
CA LEU A 650 7.68 14.18 6.92
C LEU A 650 8.32 13.41 5.76
N ASP A 651 8.13 13.94 4.56
CA ASP A 651 9.01 13.62 3.44
C ASP A 651 10.32 14.40 3.61
N LEU A 652 11.45 13.69 3.69
CA LEU A 652 12.78 14.29 3.76
C LEU A 652 13.45 14.43 2.38
N HIS A 653 12.91 13.72 1.39
CA HIS A 653 13.44 13.68 0.03
C HIS A 653 12.35 13.21 -0.92
N LEU A 654 12.57 13.45 -2.21
CA LEU A 654 11.72 12.87 -3.25
C LEU A 654 11.78 11.33 -3.17
N PRO A 655 10.65 10.60 -3.17
CA PRO A 655 10.67 9.14 -3.23
C PRO A 655 11.47 8.62 -4.43
N GLY A 656 12.25 7.56 -4.23
CA GLY A 656 13.16 7.01 -5.26
C GLY A 656 14.48 7.78 -5.46
N SER A 657 14.63 8.97 -4.83
CA SER A 657 15.88 9.74 -4.84
C SER A 657 17.05 9.00 -4.17
N PRO A 658 18.31 9.17 -4.65
CA PRO A 658 19.49 8.75 -3.89
C PRO A 658 19.60 9.44 -2.52
N ALA A 659 18.95 10.60 -2.32
CA ALA A 659 18.98 11.36 -1.08
C ALA A 659 18.57 10.54 0.15
N GLY A 660 17.58 9.65 0.03
CA GLY A 660 17.13 8.83 1.15
C GLY A 660 18.24 7.95 1.74
N ARG A 661 18.98 7.24 0.88
CA ARG A 661 20.13 6.41 1.29
C ARG A 661 21.26 7.28 1.86
N LEU A 662 21.52 8.42 1.23
CA LEU A 662 22.60 9.31 1.67
C LEU A 662 22.29 9.94 3.04
N LEU A 663 21.03 10.28 3.33
CA LEU A 663 20.59 10.74 4.65
C LEU A 663 20.82 9.68 5.73
N ASP A 664 20.54 8.40 5.44
CA ASP A 664 20.84 7.29 6.37
C ASP A 664 22.33 7.19 6.68
N LEU A 665 23.16 7.19 5.62
CA LEU A 665 24.61 7.09 5.76
C LEU A 665 25.19 8.30 6.49
N ALA A 666 24.71 9.51 6.19
CA ALA A 666 25.14 10.73 6.86
C ALA A 666 24.79 10.68 8.36
N SER A 667 23.55 10.34 8.71
CA SER A 667 23.13 10.19 10.11
C SER A 667 23.96 9.13 10.86
N GLU A 668 24.23 8.00 10.22
CA GLU A 668 25.03 6.93 10.81
C GLU A 668 26.49 7.35 11.04
N TYR A 669 27.14 7.92 10.03
CA TYR A 669 28.55 8.27 10.11
C TYR A 669 28.81 9.45 11.04
N VAL A 670 27.95 10.48 11.06
CA VAL A 670 28.02 11.56 12.06
C VAL A 670 27.85 11.00 13.47
N GLY A 671 26.90 10.08 13.68
CA GLY A 671 26.73 9.41 14.98
C GLY A 671 27.95 8.59 15.41
N ARG A 672 28.59 7.85 14.49
CA ARG A 672 29.83 7.10 14.77
C ARG A 672 31.03 8.02 15.03
N ALA A 673 31.08 9.19 14.39
CA ALA A 673 32.12 10.20 14.58
C ALA A 673 32.08 10.85 15.98
N ALA A 674 30.91 10.85 16.64
CA ALA A 674 30.75 11.39 17.99
C ALA A 674 31.28 10.48 19.11
N GLY A 675 31.61 9.21 18.81
CA GLY A 675 32.09 8.25 19.82
C GLY A 675 33.61 8.31 20.07
N PRO A 676 34.11 7.87 21.24
CA PRO A 676 35.52 7.98 21.63
C PRO A 676 36.47 6.95 20.97
N SER A 677 36.08 6.30 19.87
CA SER A 677 36.79 5.12 19.34
C SER A 677 37.83 5.45 18.26
N PRO A 678 38.86 4.61 18.03
CA PRO A 678 39.79 4.73 16.89
C PRO A 678 39.09 4.74 15.52
N ARG A 679 37.87 4.19 15.44
CA ARG A 679 37.01 4.19 14.23
C ARG A 679 36.32 5.55 13.99
N ALA A 680 36.33 6.46 14.96
CA ALA A 680 35.73 7.79 14.84
C ALA A 680 36.38 8.62 13.74
N ARG A 681 37.72 8.56 13.61
CA ARG A 681 38.45 9.25 12.52
C ARG A 681 38.00 8.78 11.13
N SER A 682 37.86 7.46 10.93
CA SER A 682 37.37 6.92 9.66
C SER A 682 35.90 7.27 9.41
N ALA A 683 35.07 7.31 10.46
CA ALA A 683 33.68 7.73 10.38
C ALA A 683 33.52 9.21 10.04
N ARG A 684 34.38 10.08 10.56
CA ARG A 684 34.43 11.51 10.21
C ARG A 684 34.65 11.71 8.70
N ALA A 685 35.68 11.08 8.14
CA ALA A 685 35.95 11.18 6.70
C ALA A 685 34.81 10.64 5.83
N LEU A 686 34.13 9.58 6.28
CA LEU A 686 32.93 9.06 5.61
C LEU A 686 31.74 10.02 5.71
N ALA A 687 31.51 10.62 6.88
CA ALA A 687 30.47 11.62 7.08
C ALA A 687 30.68 12.83 6.15
N ASP A 688 31.91 13.35 6.08
CA ASP A 688 32.25 14.52 5.25
C ASP A 688 32.01 14.24 3.75
N ARG A 689 32.38 13.03 3.28
CA ARG A 689 32.09 12.60 1.90
C ARG A 689 30.60 12.54 1.62
N VAL A 690 29.83 11.85 2.47
CA VAL A 690 28.38 11.67 2.25
C VAL A 690 27.64 13.00 2.34
N LEU A 691 28.01 13.88 3.28
CA LEU A 691 27.43 15.23 3.37
C LEU A 691 27.77 16.06 2.13
N THR A 692 28.98 15.94 1.57
CA THR A 692 29.34 16.57 0.29
C THR A 692 28.51 16.03 -0.86
N GLU A 693 28.30 14.71 -0.94
CA GLU A 693 27.44 14.09 -1.95
C GLU A 693 25.98 14.56 -1.84
N LEU A 694 25.42 14.66 -0.62
CA LEU A 694 24.10 15.26 -0.39
C LEU A 694 24.01 16.71 -0.88
N SER A 695 25.08 17.47 -0.70
CA SER A 695 25.17 18.87 -1.15
C SER A 695 25.20 19.02 -2.66
N ALA A 696 25.73 18.01 -3.35
CA ALA A 696 25.87 17.99 -4.80
C ALA A 696 24.59 17.51 -5.52
N LEU A 697 23.60 17.01 -4.78
CA LEU A 697 22.32 16.62 -5.36
C LEU A 697 21.59 17.85 -5.92
N PRO A 698 20.82 17.68 -7.02
CA PRO A 698 19.92 18.72 -7.51
C PRO A 698 19.01 19.24 -6.37
N PRO A 699 18.73 20.55 -6.28
CA PRO A 699 17.94 21.14 -5.20
C PRO A 699 16.56 20.50 -4.97
N ARG A 700 16.02 19.84 -6.01
CA ARG A 700 14.72 19.14 -5.99
C ARG A 700 14.72 17.77 -5.31
N GLU A 701 15.89 17.20 -5.01
CA GLU A 701 15.99 15.84 -4.45
C GLU A 701 15.70 15.82 -2.94
N LEU A 702 15.97 16.92 -2.24
CA LEU A 702 15.66 17.11 -0.81
C LEU A 702 14.43 18.01 -0.67
N THR A 703 13.60 17.75 0.32
CA THR A 703 12.56 18.69 0.75
C THR A 703 13.18 19.80 1.62
N GLU A 704 12.40 20.82 2.01
CA GLU A 704 12.87 21.82 2.99
C GLU A 704 13.28 21.16 4.32
N ASN A 705 12.50 20.17 4.78
CA ASN A 705 12.82 19.36 5.95
C ASN A 705 14.09 18.52 5.77
N GLY A 706 14.28 17.95 4.58
CA GLY A 706 15.52 17.26 4.20
C GLY A 706 16.73 18.17 4.27
N THR A 707 16.62 19.36 3.70
CA THR A 707 17.68 20.38 3.70
C THR A 707 18.02 20.80 5.12
N TYR A 708 17.01 21.09 5.94
CA TYR A 708 17.20 21.42 7.35
C TYR A 708 17.93 20.31 8.11
N LEU A 709 17.54 19.05 7.91
CA LEU A 709 18.23 17.91 8.52
C LEU A 709 19.68 17.80 8.07
N VAL A 710 19.98 18.03 6.78
CA VAL A 710 21.35 18.04 6.26
C VAL A 710 22.19 19.14 6.92
N ASP A 711 21.65 20.35 7.00
CA ASP A 711 22.34 21.49 7.63
C ASP A 711 22.62 21.23 9.12
N GLN A 712 21.68 20.58 9.79
CA GLN A 712 21.89 20.17 11.17
C GLN A 712 22.99 19.09 11.29
N LEU A 713 22.98 18.06 10.44
CA LEU A 713 24.02 17.03 10.44
C LEU A 713 25.41 17.64 10.16
N ARG A 714 25.50 18.67 9.31
CA ARG A 714 26.73 19.44 9.10
C ARG A 714 27.15 20.20 10.35
N SER A 715 26.23 20.90 10.99
CA SER A 715 26.50 21.64 12.23
C SER A 715 27.03 20.70 13.32
N GLU A 716 26.35 19.57 13.54
CA GLU A 716 26.80 18.53 14.46
C GLU A 716 28.20 18.03 14.10
N ARG A 717 28.43 17.68 12.83
CA ARG A 717 29.75 17.23 12.36
C ARG A 717 30.85 18.26 12.62
N ALA A 718 30.55 19.55 12.49
CA ALA A 718 31.49 20.65 12.74
C ALA A 718 31.82 20.81 14.24
N THR A 719 30.85 20.56 15.13
CA THR A 719 31.06 20.61 16.60
C THR A 719 31.89 19.44 17.15
N LEU A 720 31.97 18.33 16.40
CA LEU A 720 32.82 17.19 16.74
C LEU A 720 34.28 17.52 16.38
N HIS A 721 34.98 18.21 17.29
CA HIS A 721 36.42 18.49 17.18
C HIS A 721 37.25 17.22 16.93
N ASP A 722 38.41 17.40 16.30
CA ASP A 722 39.31 16.30 15.93
C ASP A 722 39.93 15.56 17.13
#